data_AF-A0AA97N5Z4-F1
#
_entry.id   AF-A0AA97N5Z4-F1
#
_cell.length_a   1.000
_cell.length_b   1.000
_cell.length_c   1.000
_cell.angle_alpha   90.00
_cell.angle_beta   90.00
_cell.angle_gamma   90.00
#
_symmetry.space_group_name_H-M   'P 1'
#
loop_
_entity.id
_entity.type
_entity.pdbx_description
1 polymer ?
#
loop_
_entity_poly.entity_id
_entity_poly.type
_entity_poly.pdbx_seq_one_letter_code
_entity_poly.pdbx_strand_id
1 'polypeptide(L)'
;MPEARQCGARVLWALLWVALVRSYNVDVGRPVVFRGPNGSFFGYSVLQHYHDSTRWVLVGAPKAESKYSTSVQSPGAVFKCRVHTNPDRRCTELDMGRGNSRGTLCGKTCKEDRDDEWMGVSLARQPKAGGSVLACAHRWKNIYYETEYILPHGFCNIMPPNLQSNGRKLLPCYEEYKKKYGEEHGSCQAGIAGFFTEELVIMGAPGSYYWTGTVKVLNLTDNTYYKLNDDAVIARRYTYLGYAVTAGHFSQPTTTDVVGGAPQDGGIGKVYIFRTDRRSGSLIKIFQASGKKMGSYFGSSLCAVDLNSDGLSDLLVGAPMFSEIRDEGQVTVYINRGNGVLEEQLILDGDSAYNAHFGESMAALGDIDDDGFPDVAIGAPKEDNYIGAVYIYHGDSNGIIPQYSMKLSGKTINPKLRMFGQSISGGVDMDSNGYPDMTVGAFLSDNVVLLRSRPVITMDISIFLPVSINITAPQCHDGLQPVNCLNVTACFRFSGKHVPGEIGLNYNLTADVAKKEKSQQPRVYFVTSGETAGQITEKLQLSYMQEKCEQYLAYVKKRVKDVISPIVFEAAYSLGEHVIERGKEDKELPALKPILRWKKGQKIAQRNQTVFERNCQSDDCAADLKLQGKLLLSGVDDRTAYLALGAVRNISLNIFISNIGDDAYDTNVFFNFSGELFFIKMWQKEELGIACELLESDFLKCSVGFPFMRSKSRYEFSVIFDTSHLTGQEETLTFLVTAQSGNVERTESLHDNTLTLSVPLMHEVDSSINGEVFPTSFFYGDSVEASNFVQLENHECLFQSLNFTLQVYNAGPSTLPGAFLDISFPNRLSATGAEIFHIQQMMVGQDKGSCSFHRNHSPCVVPQENENIFHTIFAFFTKSGRKVLDCERPGRSCLIVRCNLSSLPKAESCDINIYMLLNTEILKKDSSSVIQFVTRARLRVDHDLRVVEVPNGSPEEKPVVFEALHNLEPRGYVVGWIIAISLLVGILIFLLLAVLLWKMGFFRRRYKEIIEAEKSRKENEDSWNWVQKNQ
;
A
#
# COMPACT_ATOMS: atom_id res chain seq x y z
N MET A 1 -29.85 -28.62 30.95
CA MET A 1 -30.07 -29.11 29.58
C MET A 1 -29.76 -27.96 28.61
N PRO A 2 -29.12 -28.21 27.46
CA PRO A 2 -27.67 -28.46 27.48
C PRO A 2 -26.89 -27.74 26.36
N GLU A 3 -25.57 -27.92 26.38
CA GLU A 3 -24.66 -28.10 25.23
C GLU A 3 -25.02 -27.50 23.86
N ALA A 4 -24.18 -26.59 23.38
CA ALA A 4 -23.27 -26.86 22.24
C ALA A 4 -22.56 -25.58 21.75
N ARG A 5 -21.21 -25.56 21.78
CA ARG A 5 -20.32 -24.92 20.78
C ARG A 5 -18.85 -25.10 21.16
N GLN A 6 -18.29 -26.22 20.71
CA GLN A 6 -16.88 -26.53 20.79
C GLN A 6 -16.38 -26.82 19.37
N CYS A 7 -15.82 -25.81 18.70
CA CYS A 7 -14.95 -25.90 17.51
C CYS A 7 -14.74 -24.48 16.94
N GLY A 8 -13.51 -23.94 17.00
CA GLY A 8 -13.23 -22.60 16.45
C GLY A 8 -12.04 -21.83 17.04
N ALA A 9 -11.02 -22.49 17.61
CA ALA A 9 -9.89 -21.80 18.25
C ALA A 9 -8.56 -22.58 18.20
N ARG A 10 -8.19 -23.15 17.03
CA ARG A 10 -6.94 -23.95 16.89
C ARG A 10 -6.14 -23.75 15.58
N VAL A 11 -6.33 -22.66 14.84
CA VAL A 11 -5.64 -22.42 13.55
C VAL A 11 -4.80 -21.11 13.51
N LEU A 12 -4.84 -20.27 14.55
CA LEU A 12 -4.15 -18.96 14.60
C LEU A 12 -2.89 -18.94 15.49
N TRP A 13 -2.19 -20.07 15.60
CA TRP A 13 -0.97 -20.22 16.42
C TRP A 13 0.23 -20.81 15.65
N ALA A 14 0.28 -20.58 14.34
CA ALA A 14 1.39 -21.01 13.50
C ALA A 14 1.63 -20.03 12.34
N LEU A 15 2.23 -18.85 12.62
CA LEU A 15 3.00 -18.04 11.67
C LEU A 15 3.71 -16.81 12.32
N LEU A 16 4.18 -16.95 13.56
CA LEU A 16 5.15 -16.01 14.16
C LEU A 16 6.38 -16.79 14.66
N TRP A 17 7.09 -17.41 13.72
CA TRP A 17 8.49 -17.75 13.93
C TRP A 17 9.28 -16.44 13.89
N VAL A 18 9.35 -15.78 15.05
CA VAL A 18 10.39 -14.77 15.30
C VAL A 18 11.71 -15.45 14.97
N ALA A 19 12.45 -14.88 14.03
CA ALA A 19 13.79 -15.35 13.70
C ALA A 19 14.66 -15.14 14.95
N LEU A 20 14.83 -16.22 15.72
CA LEU A 20 15.81 -16.27 16.81
C LEU A 20 17.15 -15.88 16.21
N VAL A 21 17.62 -14.67 16.53
CA VAL A 21 18.96 -14.18 16.25
C VAL A 21 19.91 -15.05 17.08
N ARG A 22 20.23 -16.22 16.52
CA ARG A 22 21.24 -17.13 17.04
C ARG A 22 22.57 -16.40 16.96
N SER A 23 23.45 -16.72 17.90
CA SER A 23 24.87 -16.44 17.69
C SER A 23 25.28 -16.92 16.33
N TYR A 24 25.93 -16.05 15.57
CA TYR A 24 26.59 -16.50 14.37
C TYR A 24 27.85 -17.33 14.72
N ASN A 25 28.44 -17.23 15.93
CA ASN A 25 29.55 -18.12 16.33
C ASN A 25 29.79 -18.44 17.84
N VAL A 26 29.38 -17.66 18.83
CA VAL A 26 29.64 -17.97 20.25
C VAL A 26 28.79 -19.15 20.72
N ASP A 27 29.41 -20.15 21.38
CA ASP A 27 28.70 -21.30 21.91
C ASP A 27 28.02 -21.01 23.27
N VAL A 28 26.70 -21.20 23.29
CA VAL A 28 25.87 -21.18 24.50
C VAL A 28 25.47 -22.59 24.97
N GLY A 29 25.79 -23.64 24.20
CA GLY A 29 25.42 -25.02 24.53
C GLY A 29 26.32 -25.68 25.56
N ARG A 30 27.61 -25.30 25.60
CA ARG A 30 28.64 -25.86 26.50
C ARG A 30 29.46 -24.76 27.22
N PRO A 31 28.80 -23.83 27.95
CA PRO A 31 29.50 -22.78 28.70
C PRO A 31 30.31 -23.37 29.85
N VAL A 32 31.49 -22.78 30.12
CA VAL A 32 32.33 -23.16 31.27
C VAL A 32 32.04 -22.19 32.42
N VAL A 33 31.37 -22.69 33.46
CA VAL A 33 30.96 -21.86 34.61
C VAL A 33 31.88 -22.10 35.81
N PHE A 34 32.46 -21.02 36.32
CA PHE A 34 33.24 -20.98 37.56
C PHE A 34 32.42 -20.33 38.67
N ARG A 35 32.57 -20.80 39.91
CA ARG A 35 31.85 -20.29 41.09
C ARG A 35 32.80 -19.95 42.24
N GLY A 36 32.55 -18.81 42.87
CA GLY A 36 33.30 -18.33 44.04
C GLY A 36 32.61 -18.56 45.38
N PRO A 37 33.17 -18.03 46.47
CA PRO A 37 32.53 -17.99 47.79
C PRO A 37 31.26 -17.14 47.75
N ASN A 38 30.20 -17.57 48.44
CA ASN A 38 28.94 -16.83 48.49
C ASN A 38 29.12 -15.44 49.14
N GLY A 39 28.52 -14.40 48.55
CA GLY A 39 28.54 -13.03 49.05
C GLY A 39 29.86 -12.28 48.84
N SER A 40 30.83 -12.89 48.15
CA SER A 40 32.16 -12.32 47.92
C SER A 40 32.21 -11.33 46.74
N PHE A 41 31.14 -11.26 45.96
CA PHE A 41 31.06 -10.56 44.68
C PHE A 41 32.03 -11.15 43.66
N PHE A 42 32.16 -12.48 43.64
CA PHE A 42 33.03 -13.19 42.69
C PHE A 42 32.51 -13.01 41.26
N GLY A 43 33.32 -12.36 40.41
CA GLY A 43 32.93 -11.96 39.07
C GLY A 43 32.58 -10.48 38.95
N TYR A 44 32.94 -9.65 39.95
CA TYR A 44 32.81 -8.20 39.85
C TYR A 44 33.70 -7.65 38.73
N SER A 45 34.94 -8.12 38.68
CA SER A 45 35.85 -7.95 37.54
C SER A 45 36.31 -9.32 37.04
N VAL A 46 36.53 -9.44 35.73
CA VAL A 46 37.03 -10.65 35.07
C VAL A 46 38.12 -10.29 34.08
N LEU A 47 39.12 -11.16 33.93
CA LEU A 47 40.24 -10.92 33.02
C LEU A 47 40.78 -12.26 32.49
N GLN A 48 40.87 -12.39 31.17
CA GLN A 48 41.53 -13.53 30.52
C GLN A 48 43.05 -13.38 30.59
N HIS A 49 43.76 -14.45 30.95
CA HIS A 49 45.22 -14.43 31.10
C HIS A 49 45.85 -15.72 30.57
N TYR A 50 46.90 -15.59 29.77
CA TYR A 50 47.73 -16.70 29.29
C TYR A 50 49.22 -16.47 29.57
N HIS A 51 49.94 -17.56 29.85
CA HIS A 51 51.39 -17.61 30.02
C HIS A 51 51.87 -19.05 29.83
N ASP A 52 52.95 -19.24 29.07
CA ASP A 52 53.65 -20.52 28.85
C ASP A 52 52.71 -21.71 28.55
N SER A 53 51.78 -21.49 27.60
CA SER A 53 50.64 -22.34 27.20
C SER A 53 49.46 -22.49 28.17
N THR A 54 49.59 -22.11 29.45
CA THR A 54 48.47 -22.21 30.39
C THR A 54 47.53 -21.00 30.30
N ARG A 55 46.24 -21.28 30.08
CA ARG A 55 45.13 -20.30 30.11
C ARG A 55 44.46 -20.26 31.49
N TRP A 56 44.22 -19.05 31.99
CA TRP A 56 43.61 -18.73 33.28
C TRP A 56 42.51 -17.68 33.10
N VAL A 57 41.39 -17.87 33.78
CA VAL A 57 40.45 -16.78 34.06
C VAL A 57 40.81 -16.20 35.42
N LEU A 58 41.11 -14.91 35.47
CA LEU A 58 41.32 -14.16 36.70
C LEU A 58 40.00 -13.48 37.08
N VAL A 59 39.66 -13.55 38.36
CA VAL A 59 38.36 -13.09 38.88
C VAL A 59 38.56 -12.25 40.12
N GLY A 60 38.07 -11.02 40.09
CA GLY A 60 37.96 -10.17 41.27
C GLY A 60 36.74 -10.53 42.11
N ALA A 61 36.94 -10.60 43.42
CA ALA A 61 35.90 -10.77 44.43
C ALA A 61 36.12 -9.72 45.55
N PRO A 62 35.67 -8.47 45.35
CA PRO A 62 36.01 -7.34 46.23
C PRO A 62 35.53 -7.46 47.68
N LYS A 63 34.58 -8.36 47.96
CA LYS A 63 34.06 -8.65 49.31
C LYS A 63 34.47 -10.03 49.83
N ALA A 64 35.42 -10.70 49.19
CA ALA A 64 35.95 -11.95 49.71
C ALA A 64 36.70 -11.75 51.03
N GLU A 65 36.48 -12.67 51.97
CA GLU A 65 37.43 -12.91 53.05
C GLU A 65 38.66 -13.63 52.48
N SER A 66 39.85 -13.11 52.79
CA SER A 66 41.13 -13.61 52.23
C SER A 66 41.80 -14.61 53.16
N LYS A 67 42.19 -15.79 52.64
CA LYS A 67 42.94 -16.78 53.43
C LYS A 67 44.34 -16.30 53.83
N TYR A 68 44.90 -15.34 53.09
CA TYR A 68 46.24 -14.79 53.32
C TYR A 68 46.25 -13.54 54.22
N SER A 69 45.07 -12.99 54.54
CA SER A 69 44.91 -11.78 55.35
C SER A 69 43.77 -11.94 56.37
N THR A 70 43.72 -13.07 57.08
CA THR A 70 42.67 -13.44 58.05
C THR A 70 42.46 -12.46 59.21
N SER A 71 43.41 -11.54 59.45
CA SER A 71 43.29 -10.47 60.44
C SER A 71 42.45 -9.29 59.94
N VAL A 72 42.26 -9.17 58.63
CA VAL A 72 41.59 -8.04 57.94
C VAL A 72 40.17 -8.46 57.59
N GLN A 73 39.19 -7.56 57.77
CA GLN A 73 37.78 -7.82 57.48
C GLN A 73 37.48 -7.47 56.02
N SER A 74 36.94 -8.43 55.28
CA SER A 74 36.48 -8.27 53.90
C SER A 74 37.45 -7.49 52.99
N PRO A 75 38.77 -7.82 52.97
CA PRO A 75 39.74 -7.10 52.15
C PRO A 75 39.46 -7.21 50.63
N GLY A 76 38.71 -8.24 50.23
CA GLY A 76 38.60 -8.67 48.85
C GLY A 76 39.79 -9.54 48.44
N ALA A 77 39.63 -10.23 47.31
CA ALA A 77 40.62 -11.15 46.80
C ALA A 77 40.56 -11.28 45.27
N VAL A 78 41.66 -11.75 44.68
CA VAL A 78 41.72 -12.15 43.27
C VAL A 78 41.92 -13.66 43.20
N PHE A 79 41.09 -14.33 42.41
CA PHE A 79 41.15 -15.76 42.16
C PHE A 79 41.69 -16.05 40.77
N LYS A 80 42.42 -17.15 40.60
CA LYS A 80 42.73 -17.76 39.30
C LYS A 80 41.99 -19.08 39.13
N CYS A 81 41.33 -19.24 37.99
CA CYS A 81 40.63 -20.45 37.56
C CYS A 81 41.35 -21.00 36.33
N ARG A 82 41.86 -22.25 36.38
CA ARG A 82 42.51 -22.86 35.22
C ARG A 82 41.44 -23.31 34.22
N VAL A 83 41.66 -23.06 32.93
CA VAL A 83 40.69 -23.39 31.87
C VAL A 83 40.79 -24.87 31.45
N HIS A 84 42.02 -25.36 31.33
CA HIS A 84 42.37 -26.76 31.06
C HIS A 84 42.85 -27.46 32.33
N THR A 85 42.74 -28.78 32.42
CA THR A 85 43.18 -29.62 33.56
C THR A 85 42.52 -29.26 34.90
N ASN A 86 41.23 -28.89 34.86
CA ASN A 86 40.41 -28.46 35.97
C ASN A 86 38.95 -28.96 35.82
N PRO A 87 38.70 -30.29 35.83
CA PRO A 87 37.38 -30.87 35.62
C PRO A 87 36.35 -30.42 36.67
N ASP A 88 36.78 -30.17 37.90
CA ASP A 88 35.95 -29.67 39.01
C ASP A 88 35.62 -28.17 38.92
N ARG A 89 36.17 -27.45 37.92
CA ARG A 89 36.02 -25.99 37.72
C ARG A 89 36.33 -25.17 38.98
N ARG A 90 37.34 -25.59 39.75
CA ARG A 90 37.75 -24.89 40.98
C ARG A 90 38.60 -23.67 40.65
N CYS A 91 38.49 -22.65 41.50
CA CYS A 91 39.32 -21.45 41.46
C CYS A 91 40.15 -21.33 42.74
N THR A 92 41.36 -20.79 42.63
CA THR A 92 42.29 -20.63 43.76
C THR A 92 42.61 -19.16 43.96
N GLU A 93 42.42 -18.66 45.18
CA GLU A 93 42.84 -17.30 45.58
C GLU A 93 44.37 -17.16 45.45
N LEU A 94 44.78 -16.06 44.82
CA LEU A 94 46.16 -15.60 44.66
C LEU A 94 46.68 -14.95 45.95
N ASP A 95 47.94 -15.24 46.30
CA ASP A 95 48.64 -14.48 47.34
C ASP A 95 49.15 -13.16 46.74
N MET A 96 48.69 -12.05 47.29
CA MET A 96 49.07 -10.70 46.84
C MET A 96 50.37 -10.18 47.49
N GLY A 97 51.08 -11.00 48.28
CA GLY A 97 52.35 -10.62 48.91
C GLY A 97 52.19 -9.56 50.00
N ARG A 98 51.02 -9.55 50.68
CA ARG A 98 50.65 -8.52 51.68
C ARG A 98 50.67 -8.99 53.13
N GLY A 99 50.74 -10.30 53.37
CA GLY A 99 50.78 -10.86 54.72
C GLY A 99 49.54 -10.57 55.56
N ASN A 100 49.67 -10.83 56.87
CA ASN A 100 48.55 -10.87 57.82
C ASN A 100 48.70 -9.87 58.99
N SER A 101 49.51 -8.82 58.82
CA SER A 101 49.69 -7.76 59.83
C SER A 101 48.71 -6.61 59.62
N ARG A 102 48.00 -6.20 60.67
CA ARG A 102 47.25 -4.92 60.69
C ARG A 102 48.21 -3.75 60.90
N GLY A 103 48.02 -2.66 60.18
CA GLY A 103 48.71 -1.40 60.48
C GLY A 103 50.21 -1.40 60.18
N THR A 104 50.65 -2.15 59.16
CA THR A 104 52.02 -2.09 58.64
C THR A 104 52.34 -0.67 58.17
N LEU A 105 53.58 -0.21 58.37
CA LEU A 105 54.04 1.08 57.84
C LEU A 105 54.21 0.98 56.31
N CYS A 106 53.50 1.84 55.57
CA CYS A 106 53.55 1.94 54.10
C CYS A 106 54.47 3.07 53.59
N GLY A 107 55.06 3.84 54.50
CA GLY A 107 55.93 4.98 54.25
C GLY A 107 56.33 5.63 55.58
N LYS A 108 57.07 6.74 55.56
CA LYS A 108 57.48 7.42 56.82
C LYS A 108 56.28 7.87 57.66
N THR A 109 55.18 8.22 57.01
CA THR A 109 54.00 8.86 57.63
C THR A 109 52.70 8.08 57.44
N CYS A 110 52.81 6.83 56.97
CA CYS A 110 51.72 6.04 56.41
C CYS A 110 51.55 4.74 57.18
N LYS A 111 50.35 4.50 57.73
CA LYS A 111 49.95 3.24 58.33
C LYS A 111 48.80 2.63 57.54
N GLU A 112 48.94 1.40 57.07
CA GLU A 112 47.92 0.81 56.19
C GLU A 112 46.65 0.40 56.95
N ASP A 113 45.49 0.70 56.37
CA ASP A 113 44.20 0.11 56.74
C ASP A 113 43.58 -0.55 55.50
N ARG A 114 43.30 -1.84 55.67
CA ARG A 114 42.90 -2.79 54.62
C ARG A 114 41.48 -3.33 54.82
N ASP A 115 40.80 -2.98 55.92
CA ASP A 115 39.43 -3.45 56.15
C ASP A 115 38.52 -2.83 55.07
N ASP A 116 37.76 -3.67 54.35
CA ASP A 116 36.87 -3.27 53.23
C ASP A 116 37.60 -2.52 52.07
N GLU A 117 38.85 -2.90 51.77
CA GLU A 117 39.71 -2.25 50.75
C GLU A 117 39.31 -2.50 49.28
N TRP A 118 38.49 -3.53 49.03
CA TRP A 118 37.98 -3.94 47.70
C TRP A 118 39.08 -4.38 46.72
N MET A 119 39.97 -5.26 47.17
CA MET A 119 40.96 -5.91 46.32
C MET A 119 40.29 -6.73 45.21
N GLY A 120 40.69 -6.46 43.96
CA GLY A 120 40.06 -7.05 42.77
C GLY A 120 38.88 -6.24 42.23
N VAL A 121 38.70 -4.97 42.63
CA VAL A 121 37.70 -4.08 42.02
C VAL A 121 37.94 -3.92 40.51
N SER A 122 39.20 -3.80 40.11
CA SER A 122 39.64 -3.69 38.72
C SER A 122 40.83 -4.61 38.46
N LEU A 123 40.89 -5.13 37.24
CA LEU A 123 41.92 -6.02 36.73
C LEU A 123 42.27 -5.59 35.30
N ALA A 124 43.56 -5.55 34.95
CA ALA A 124 44.01 -5.30 33.58
C ALA A 124 45.25 -6.14 33.24
N ARG A 125 45.32 -6.70 32.03
CA ARG A 125 46.46 -7.47 31.52
C ARG A 125 47.25 -6.61 30.54
N GLN A 126 48.58 -6.63 30.63
CA GLN A 126 49.46 -6.12 29.59
C GLN A 126 49.33 -6.96 28.30
N PRO A 127 49.10 -6.36 27.12
CA PRO A 127 48.67 -7.07 25.89
C PRO A 127 49.81 -7.80 25.14
N LYS A 128 50.67 -8.53 25.85
CA LYS A 128 51.80 -9.30 25.27
C LYS A 128 51.82 -10.75 25.75
N ALA A 129 52.61 -11.61 25.09
CA ALA A 129 52.63 -13.05 25.37
C ALA A 129 52.99 -13.43 26.82
N GLY A 130 53.89 -12.67 27.44
CA GLY A 130 54.21 -12.71 28.88
C GLY A 130 53.78 -11.41 29.57
N GLY A 131 52.50 -11.07 29.49
CA GLY A 131 51.97 -9.84 30.08
C GLY A 131 51.85 -9.90 31.61
N SER A 132 52.27 -8.84 32.30
CA SER A 132 51.96 -8.64 33.72
C SER A 132 50.49 -8.30 33.92
N VAL A 133 49.98 -8.46 35.15
CA VAL A 133 48.58 -8.16 35.49
C VAL A 133 48.51 -7.11 36.59
N LEU A 134 47.76 -6.04 36.36
CA LEU A 134 47.39 -5.06 37.37
C LEU A 134 46.16 -5.54 38.14
N ALA A 135 46.19 -5.48 39.47
CA ALA A 135 45.02 -5.65 40.33
C ALA A 135 44.98 -4.54 41.37
N CYS A 136 43.81 -3.93 41.59
CA CYS A 136 43.66 -2.77 42.48
C CYS A 136 42.64 -2.96 43.60
N ALA A 137 42.77 -2.09 44.60
CA ALA A 137 41.97 -1.95 45.81
C ALA A 137 41.70 -0.46 46.06
N HIS A 138 40.72 0.10 45.33
CA HIS A 138 40.43 1.54 45.30
C HIS A 138 39.96 2.15 46.64
N ARG A 139 39.54 1.31 47.59
CA ARG A 139 39.11 1.73 48.94
C ARG A 139 40.17 1.50 50.01
N TRP A 140 41.39 1.12 49.63
CA TRP A 140 42.52 1.05 50.55
C TRP A 140 42.80 2.42 51.19
N LYS A 141 43.02 2.40 52.51
CA LYS A 141 43.13 3.57 53.36
C LYS A 141 44.55 3.73 53.89
N ASN A 142 45.03 4.96 53.84
CA ASN A 142 46.22 5.41 54.56
C ASN A 142 45.78 6.13 55.84
N ILE A 143 46.19 5.62 57.01
CA ILE A 143 46.06 6.33 58.28
C ILE A 143 47.31 7.18 58.48
N TYR A 144 47.14 8.50 58.51
CA TYR A 144 48.22 9.44 58.78
C TYR A 144 48.58 9.43 60.28
N TYR A 145 49.70 8.82 60.62
CA TYR A 145 50.06 8.40 61.99
C TYR A 145 50.15 9.52 63.05
N GLU A 146 50.38 10.79 62.69
CA GLU A 146 50.45 11.91 63.66
C GLU A 146 49.09 12.46 64.06
N THR A 147 48.05 12.31 63.22
CA THR A 147 46.73 12.96 63.40
C THR A 147 45.55 12.01 63.22
N GLU A 148 45.81 10.72 62.98
CA GLU A 148 44.84 9.64 62.75
C GLU A 148 43.84 9.89 61.60
N TYR A 149 44.14 10.81 60.68
CA TYR A 149 43.28 11.02 59.50
C TYR A 149 43.32 9.81 58.56
N ILE A 150 42.13 9.32 58.20
CA ILE A 150 41.93 8.21 57.27
C ILE A 150 41.77 8.78 55.85
N LEU A 151 42.73 8.50 54.98
CA LEU A 151 42.82 9.02 53.62
C LEU A 151 42.68 7.87 52.60
N PRO A 152 41.57 7.78 51.82
CA PRO A 152 41.37 6.72 50.84
C PRO A 152 42.19 7.01 49.57
N HIS A 153 43.47 6.66 49.60
CA HIS A 153 44.38 6.85 48.46
C HIS A 153 44.17 5.80 47.35
N GLY A 154 43.71 4.59 47.71
CA GLY A 154 43.72 3.43 46.82
C GLY A 154 45.10 2.78 46.69
N PHE A 155 45.11 1.50 46.34
CA PHE A 155 46.30 0.66 46.21
C PHE A 155 46.22 -0.18 44.92
N CYS A 156 47.34 -0.43 44.25
CA CYS A 156 47.42 -1.38 43.14
C CYS A 156 48.67 -2.27 43.26
N ASN A 157 48.64 -3.44 42.61
CA ASN A 157 49.74 -4.38 42.54
C ASN A 157 49.94 -4.84 41.09
N ILE A 158 51.15 -4.73 40.55
CA ILE A 158 51.53 -5.36 39.28
C ILE A 158 52.07 -6.75 39.59
N MET A 159 51.28 -7.77 39.30
CA MET A 159 51.66 -9.17 39.40
C MET A 159 52.49 -9.60 38.19
N PRO A 160 53.52 -10.44 38.36
CA PRO A 160 54.28 -11.01 37.26
C PRO A 160 53.42 -11.97 36.40
N PRO A 161 53.83 -12.28 35.15
CA PRO A 161 53.04 -13.12 34.23
C PRO A 161 52.74 -14.53 34.76
N ASN A 162 53.59 -15.05 35.63
CA ASN A 162 53.44 -16.35 36.30
C ASN A 162 52.52 -16.33 37.55
N LEU A 163 51.97 -15.17 37.91
CA LEU A 163 51.05 -14.97 39.03
C LEU A 163 51.63 -15.45 40.38
N GLN A 164 52.93 -15.24 40.59
CA GLN A 164 53.61 -15.37 41.89
C GLN A 164 53.38 -14.13 42.77
N SER A 165 53.58 -14.27 44.08
CA SER A 165 53.24 -13.25 45.08
C SER A 165 54.25 -12.11 45.23
N ASN A 166 55.36 -12.13 44.49
CA ASN A 166 56.39 -11.08 44.45
C ASN A 166 56.01 -9.90 43.52
N GLY A 167 54.74 -9.47 43.57
CA GLY A 167 54.24 -8.35 42.77
C GLY A 167 54.80 -6.98 43.19
N ARG A 168 54.85 -6.06 42.23
CA ARG A 168 55.26 -4.66 42.45
C ARG A 168 54.07 -3.85 42.97
N LYS A 169 54.14 -3.49 44.25
CA LYS A 169 53.16 -2.63 44.94
C LYS A 169 53.21 -1.18 44.41
N LEU A 170 52.04 -0.57 44.23
CA LEU A 170 51.87 0.81 43.76
C LEU A 170 50.95 1.59 44.72
N LEU A 171 51.42 2.76 45.13
CA LEU A 171 50.68 3.76 45.92
C LEU A 171 50.67 5.10 45.16
N PRO A 172 49.96 5.21 44.02
CA PRO A 172 50.10 6.31 43.05
C PRO A 172 49.63 7.70 43.55
N CYS A 173 49.03 7.74 44.74
CA CYS A 173 48.49 8.93 45.39
C CYS A 173 49.06 9.17 46.80
N TYR A 174 50.06 8.39 47.24
CA TYR A 174 50.73 8.64 48.52
C TYR A 174 51.86 9.67 48.38
N GLU A 175 51.85 10.67 49.26
CA GLU A 175 52.91 11.66 49.45
C GLU A 175 53.13 11.86 50.96
N GLU A 176 54.39 11.98 51.41
CA GLU A 176 54.74 11.90 52.84
C GLU A 176 54.10 13.00 53.71
N TYR A 177 53.89 14.19 53.16
CA TYR A 177 53.52 15.40 53.91
C TYR A 177 52.04 15.81 53.76
N LYS A 178 51.21 15.03 53.04
CA LYS A 178 49.79 15.37 52.81
C LYS A 178 48.91 14.87 53.96
N LYS A 179 48.05 15.76 54.46
CA LYS A 179 47.29 15.56 55.71
C LYS A 179 45.77 15.74 55.61
N LYS A 180 45.24 16.37 54.54
CA LYS A 180 43.80 16.69 54.45
C LYS A 180 43.07 15.82 53.43
N TYR A 181 41.86 15.42 53.80
CA TYR A 181 40.89 14.80 52.91
C TYR A 181 40.42 15.79 51.84
N GLY A 182 40.17 15.33 50.61
CA GLY A 182 39.76 16.17 49.47
C GLY A 182 40.91 16.94 48.80
N GLU A 183 41.88 17.46 49.56
CA GLU A 183 42.99 18.26 49.04
C GLU A 183 43.96 17.40 48.19
N GLU A 184 44.20 17.82 46.95
CA GLU A 184 45.06 17.16 45.95
C GLU A 184 44.79 15.66 45.74
N HIS A 185 45.41 14.78 46.53
CA HIS A 185 45.28 13.33 46.40
C HIS A 185 44.78 12.63 47.68
N GLY A 186 44.43 13.38 48.74
CA GLY A 186 44.02 12.82 50.04
C GLY A 186 42.76 11.95 50.01
N SER A 187 41.93 12.03 48.97
CA SER A 187 40.76 11.17 48.72
C SER A 187 40.80 10.48 47.36
N CYS A 188 42.00 10.30 46.78
CA CYS A 188 42.22 9.92 45.38
C CYS A 188 41.47 8.68 44.87
N GLN A 189 41.35 7.61 45.68
CA GLN A 189 40.77 6.32 45.31
C GLN A 189 41.33 5.73 44.00
N ALA A 190 42.66 5.73 43.85
CA ALA A 190 43.31 5.21 42.64
C ALA A 190 43.02 3.73 42.41
N GLY A 191 42.77 3.38 41.14
CA GLY A 191 42.53 2.00 40.71
C GLY A 191 41.07 1.57 40.78
N ILE A 192 40.11 2.50 40.84
CA ILE A 192 38.69 2.19 40.62
C ILE A 192 38.49 1.55 39.24
N ALA A 193 39.18 2.11 38.23
CA ALA A 193 39.40 1.54 36.92
C ALA A 193 40.90 1.51 36.64
N GLY A 194 41.34 0.55 35.84
CA GLY A 194 42.73 0.38 35.45
C GLY A 194 42.83 -0.14 34.02
N PHE A 195 43.82 0.35 33.28
CA PHE A 195 44.13 -0.10 31.93
C PHE A 195 45.64 -0.26 31.79
N PHE A 196 46.08 -1.21 30.96
CA PHE A 196 47.48 -1.61 30.88
C PHE A 196 47.87 -1.75 29.41
N THR A 197 48.77 -0.88 28.93
CA THR A 197 49.33 -0.94 27.57
C THR A 197 50.70 -1.61 27.61
N GLU A 198 51.44 -1.68 26.50
CA GLU A 198 52.79 -2.26 26.53
C GLU A 198 53.76 -1.50 27.44
N GLU A 199 53.69 -0.16 27.43
CA GLU A 199 54.61 0.72 28.18
C GLU A 199 53.97 1.42 29.39
N LEU A 200 52.64 1.59 29.41
CA LEU A 200 51.94 2.45 30.38
C LEU A 200 50.99 1.65 31.28
N VAL A 201 50.97 2.01 32.57
CA VAL A 201 49.95 1.59 33.53
C VAL A 201 49.08 2.79 33.88
N ILE A 202 47.80 2.70 33.54
CA ILE A 202 46.83 3.79 33.64
C ILE A 202 45.85 3.46 34.75
N MET A 203 45.68 4.36 35.71
CA MET A 203 44.82 4.18 36.88
C MET A 203 43.88 5.38 37.02
N GLY A 204 42.59 5.10 37.08
CA GLY A 204 41.55 6.09 37.38
C GLY A 204 41.60 6.53 38.85
N ALA A 205 41.48 7.83 39.12
CA ALA A 205 41.63 8.43 40.45
C ALA A 205 40.59 9.55 40.72
N PRO A 206 39.27 9.22 40.71
CA PRO A 206 38.17 10.18 40.63
C PRO A 206 37.99 11.06 41.87
N GLY A 207 38.53 10.67 43.02
CA GLY A 207 38.41 11.43 44.27
C GLY A 207 39.50 12.47 44.50
N SER A 208 40.43 12.66 43.55
CA SER A 208 41.45 13.71 43.61
C SER A 208 40.85 15.12 43.47
N TYR A 209 41.52 16.13 44.04
CA TYR A 209 41.18 17.56 43.96
C TYR A 209 39.70 17.86 44.25
N TYR A 210 39.21 17.49 45.44
CA TYR A 210 37.79 17.59 45.83
C TYR A 210 36.86 16.96 44.77
N TRP A 211 37.17 15.72 44.41
CA TRP A 211 36.44 14.90 43.44
C TRP A 211 36.33 15.49 42.02
N THR A 212 37.21 16.42 41.64
CA THR A 212 37.49 16.67 40.21
C THR A 212 38.01 15.39 39.55
N GLY A 213 38.83 14.63 40.26
CA GLY A 213 39.45 13.42 39.76
C GLY A 213 40.66 13.69 38.85
N THR A 214 41.34 12.62 38.47
CA THR A 214 42.50 12.64 37.58
C THR A 214 42.76 11.24 37.02
N VAL A 215 43.67 11.16 36.03
CA VAL A 215 44.17 9.88 35.50
C VAL A 215 45.65 9.77 35.84
N LYS A 216 46.02 8.77 36.65
CA LYS A 216 47.41 8.50 37.05
C LYS A 216 48.03 7.55 36.03
N VAL A 217 48.97 8.05 35.24
CA VAL A 217 49.67 7.26 34.20
C VAL A 217 51.13 7.06 34.61
N LEU A 218 51.53 5.81 34.82
CA LEU A 218 52.90 5.39 35.11
C LEU A 218 53.56 4.86 33.83
N ASN A 219 54.68 5.44 33.44
CA ASN A 219 55.58 4.90 32.44
C ASN A 219 56.44 3.81 33.08
N LEU A 220 56.40 2.58 32.54
CA LEU A 220 57.17 1.45 33.09
C LEU A 220 58.66 1.51 32.74
N THR A 221 59.02 2.15 31.63
CA THR A 221 60.40 2.26 31.14
C THR A 221 61.19 3.26 31.96
N ASP A 222 60.66 4.48 32.10
CA ASP A 222 61.33 5.58 32.83
C ASP A 222 60.98 5.59 34.32
N ASN A 223 59.99 4.78 34.73
CA ASN A 223 59.45 4.72 36.10
C ASN A 223 58.88 6.06 36.62
N THR A 224 58.40 6.90 35.72
CA THR A 224 57.86 8.24 35.99
C THR A 224 56.34 8.31 35.85
N TYR A 225 55.70 9.23 36.56
CA TYR A 225 54.28 9.51 36.41
C TYR A 225 54.05 10.75 35.54
N TYR A 226 53.16 10.65 34.56
CA TYR A 226 52.66 11.83 33.85
C TYR A 226 51.69 12.63 34.72
N LYS A 227 51.77 13.95 34.66
CA LYS A 227 50.88 14.87 35.37
C LYS A 227 49.83 15.46 34.44
N LEU A 228 48.57 15.48 34.85
CA LEU A 228 47.56 16.28 34.18
C LEU A 228 47.78 17.76 34.54
N ASN A 229 48.01 18.60 33.54
CA ASN A 229 48.36 20.01 33.71
C ASN A 229 47.43 20.90 32.85
N ASP A 230 46.13 20.80 33.11
CA ASP A 230 45.06 21.52 32.42
C ASP A 230 44.17 22.24 33.45
N ASP A 231 44.44 23.52 33.69
CA ASP A 231 43.75 24.33 34.70
C ASP A 231 42.23 24.38 34.49
N ALA A 232 41.75 24.30 33.23
CA ALA A 232 40.33 24.36 32.92
C ALA A 232 39.59 23.05 33.28
N VAL A 233 40.29 21.92 33.25
CA VAL A 233 39.79 20.63 33.76
C VAL A 233 39.89 20.61 35.29
N ILE A 234 41.01 21.06 35.86
CA ILE A 234 41.28 21.04 37.30
C ILE A 234 40.38 22.00 38.10
N ALA A 235 39.91 23.10 37.50
CA ALA A 235 39.04 24.08 38.16
C ALA A 235 37.63 23.55 38.53
N ARG A 236 37.16 22.45 37.92
CA ARG A 236 35.80 21.93 38.09
C ARG A 236 35.76 20.81 39.14
N ARG A 237 35.13 21.06 40.29
CA ARG A 237 34.97 20.04 41.36
C ARG A 237 33.84 19.06 41.06
N TYR A 238 33.90 17.88 41.68
CA TYR A 238 32.86 16.83 41.62
C TYR A 238 32.55 16.26 40.22
N THR A 239 33.52 16.27 39.29
CA THR A 239 33.35 15.74 37.93
C THR A 239 33.68 14.24 37.80
N TYR A 240 34.41 13.67 38.77
CA TYR A 240 34.85 12.28 38.84
C TYR A 240 35.72 11.82 37.64
N LEU A 241 36.64 12.67 37.17
CA LEU A 241 37.57 12.30 36.10
C LEU A 241 38.42 11.07 36.48
N GLY A 242 38.46 10.09 35.57
CA GLY A 242 39.09 8.80 35.84
C GLY A 242 38.17 7.82 36.58
N TYR A 243 36.85 7.99 36.48
CA TYR A 243 35.91 6.93 36.89
C TYR A 243 36.09 5.68 36.02
N ALA A 244 36.18 5.89 34.70
CA ALA A 244 36.63 4.92 33.72
C ALA A 244 37.92 5.40 33.03
N VAL A 245 38.75 4.46 32.61
CA VAL A 245 39.98 4.72 31.83
C VAL A 245 40.15 3.67 30.74
N THR A 246 40.66 4.08 29.59
CA THR A 246 41.14 3.19 28.52
C THR A 246 42.30 3.88 27.77
N ALA A 247 42.92 3.20 26.81
CA ALA A 247 43.91 3.79 25.91
C ALA A 247 43.85 3.17 24.53
N GLY A 248 44.30 3.93 23.53
CA GLY A 248 44.28 3.53 22.12
C GLY A 248 45.12 4.47 21.26
N HIS A 249 45.08 4.26 19.96
CA HIS A 249 45.84 5.00 18.96
C HIS A 249 44.97 6.08 18.33
N PHE A 250 44.69 7.15 19.09
CA PHE A 250 43.73 8.16 18.66
C PHE A 250 44.32 9.20 17.72
N SER A 251 45.58 9.63 17.95
CA SER A 251 46.18 10.69 17.14
C SER A 251 47.19 10.24 16.08
N GLN A 252 47.93 9.16 16.33
CA GLN A 252 48.76 8.47 15.33
C GLN A 252 48.79 6.96 15.65
N PRO A 253 48.93 6.07 14.63
CA PRO A 253 48.98 4.62 14.83
C PRO A 253 50.10 4.14 15.76
N THR A 254 51.16 4.94 15.92
CA THR A 254 52.33 4.61 16.76
C THR A 254 52.30 5.22 18.16
N THR A 255 51.36 6.14 18.44
CA THR A 255 51.30 6.86 19.73
C THR A 255 50.12 6.37 20.56
N THR A 256 50.37 5.95 21.80
CA THR A 256 49.31 5.60 22.73
C THR A 256 48.79 6.85 23.45
N ASP A 257 47.53 7.17 23.19
CA ASP A 257 46.78 8.25 23.83
C ASP A 257 45.86 7.66 24.93
N VAL A 258 45.64 8.43 26.00
CA VAL A 258 44.96 7.99 27.23
C VAL A 258 43.58 8.61 27.31
N VAL A 259 42.55 7.81 27.59
CA VAL A 259 41.16 8.27 27.71
C VAL A 259 40.72 8.24 29.17
N GLY A 260 40.08 9.33 29.63
CA GLY A 260 39.51 9.45 30.97
C GLY A 260 38.04 9.87 30.93
N GLY A 261 37.18 9.07 31.56
CA GLY A 261 35.76 9.35 31.73
C GLY A 261 35.48 10.18 32.99
N ALA A 262 34.57 11.15 32.87
CA ALA A 262 34.16 12.09 33.92
C ALA A 262 32.62 12.18 33.98
N PRO A 263 31.93 11.15 34.50
CA PRO A 263 30.48 10.99 34.33
C PRO A 263 29.61 11.98 35.12
N GLN A 264 30.21 12.82 35.98
CA GLN A 264 29.52 13.89 36.70
C GLN A 264 29.83 15.30 36.15
N ASP A 265 30.71 15.47 35.15
CA ASP A 265 31.03 16.80 34.61
C ASP A 265 29.80 17.50 34.02
N GLY A 266 29.42 18.63 34.61
CA GLY A 266 28.24 19.40 34.24
C GLY A 266 26.90 18.67 34.45
N GLY A 267 26.88 17.56 35.18
CA GLY A 267 25.68 16.72 35.38
C GLY A 267 25.23 15.93 34.13
N ILE A 268 25.87 16.14 32.98
CA ILE A 268 25.61 15.41 31.71
C ILE A 268 26.65 14.31 31.45
N GLY A 269 27.82 14.40 32.08
CA GLY A 269 28.94 13.49 31.88
C GLY A 269 29.79 13.85 30.66
N LYS A 270 31.08 13.54 30.71
CA LYS A 270 32.05 13.81 29.64
C LYS A 270 33.13 12.76 29.53
N VAL A 271 33.81 12.77 28.39
CA VAL A 271 35.02 11.98 28.14
C VAL A 271 36.11 12.89 27.57
N TYR A 272 37.35 12.65 27.98
CA TYR A 272 38.53 13.39 27.57
C TYR A 272 39.60 12.43 27.03
N ILE A 273 40.26 12.78 25.93
CA ILE A 273 41.45 12.08 25.42
C ILE A 273 42.67 12.97 25.63
N PHE A 274 43.74 12.37 26.16
CA PHE A 274 44.99 13.01 26.52
C PHE A 274 46.15 12.36 25.78
N ARG A 275 46.94 13.17 25.07
CA ARG A 275 48.25 12.75 24.54
C ARG A 275 49.29 12.76 25.66
N THR A 276 50.16 11.76 25.67
CA THR A 276 51.33 11.70 26.56
C THR A 276 52.49 12.47 25.95
N ASP A 277 52.94 13.55 26.60
CA ASP A 277 54.18 14.24 26.20
C ASP A 277 55.36 13.79 27.08
N ARG A 278 56.27 13.02 26.47
CA ARG A 278 57.51 12.55 27.10
C ARG A 278 58.46 13.68 27.50
N ARG A 279 58.41 14.85 26.83
CA ARG A 279 59.34 15.97 27.11
C ARG A 279 58.94 16.77 28.35
N SER A 280 57.66 17.12 28.48
CA SER A 280 57.15 17.84 29.67
C SER A 280 56.70 16.91 30.80
N GLY A 281 56.62 15.60 30.59
CA GLY A 281 56.06 14.66 31.56
C GLY A 281 54.59 14.93 31.86
N SER A 282 53.85 15.51 30.90
CA SER A 282 52.47 15.97 31.10
C SER A 282 51.47 15.27 30.17
N LEU A 283 50.21 15.22 30.62
CA LEU A 283 49.06 14.80 29.82
C LEU A 283 48.41 16.04 29.19
N ILE A 284 48.34 16.06 27.86
CA ILE A 284 47.81 17.19 27.08
C ILE A 284 46.46 16.78 26.49
N LYS A 285 45.38 17.48 26.85
CA LYS A 285 44.04 17.23 26.29
C LYS A 285 44.03 17.50 24.79
N ILE A 286 43.62 16.51 23.98
CA ILE A 286 43.49 16.63 22.52
C ILE A 286 42.03 16.57 22.04
N PHE A 287 41.15 15.88 22.77
CA PHE A 287 39.73 15.74 22.41
C PHE A 287 38.84 15.76 23.67
N GLN A 288 37.59 16.18 23.50
CA GLN A 288 36.55 16.10 24.52
C GLN A 288 35.19 15.82 23.89
N ALA A 289 34.40 14.94 24.51
CA ALA A 289 32.99 14.69 24.18
C ALA A 289 32.11 14.91 25.42
N SER A 290 30.84 15.26 25.22
CA SER A 290 29.87 15.51 26.29
C SER A 290 28.58 14.73 26.05
N GLY A 291 28.01 14.17 27.12
CA GLY A 291 26.74 13.45 27.06
C GLY A 291 25.56 14.36 26.72
N LYS A 292 24.51 13.78 26.14
CA LYS A 292 23.33 14.53 25.66
C LYS A 292 22.24 14.73 26.71
N LYS A 293 22.22 13.92 27.77
CA LYS A 293 21.12 13.88 28.76
C LYS A 293 21.67 13.97 30.19
N MET A 294 21.08 14.85 31.00
CA MET A 294 21.46 15.02 32.41
C MET A 294 21.18 13.74 33.20
N GLY A 295 22.09 13.34 34.08
CA GLY A 295 21.97 12.11 34.87
C GLY A 295 22.32 10.81 34.14
N SER A 296 22.57 10.85 32.82
CA SER A 296 22.84 9.65 32.01
C SER A 296 24.13 8.90 32.36
N TYR A 297 25.00 9.52 33.14
CA TYR A 297 26.28 8.96 33.59
C TYR A 297 27.25 8.65 32.41
N PHE A 298 27.17 9.45 31.34
CA PHE A 298 28.01 9.35 30.14
C PHE A 298 29.51 9.43 30.46
N GLY A 299 30.28 8.43 30.01
CA GLY A 299 31.70 8.31 30.34
C GLY A 299 31.98 7.50 31.61
N SER A 300 31.01 6.71 32.08
CA SER A 300 31.21 5.77 33.20
C SER A 300 31.78 4.41 32.77
N SER A 301 31.74 4.10 31.48
CA SER A 301 32.44 2.98 30.84
C SER A 301 32.98 3.43 29.47
N LEU A 302 34.09 2.84 29.04
CA LEU A 302 34.83 3.21 27.83
C LEU A 302 35.39 1.97 27.16
N CYS A 303 35.32 1.90 25.84
CA CYS A 303 36.03 0.90 25.04
C CYS A 303 36.79 1.60 23.90
N ALA A 304 38.05 1.24 23.72
CA ALA A 304 38.88 1.72 22.61
C ALA A 304 39.23 0.52 21.74
N VAL A 305 38.91 0.60 20.45
CA VAL A 305 39.01 -0.50 19.48
C VAL A 305 39.07 0.10 18.08
N ASP A 306 39.88 -0.47 17.20
CA ASP A 306 39.92 -0.13 15.77
C ASP A 306 38.82 -0.93 15.07
N LEU A 307 37.64 -0.35 14.83
CA LEU A 307 36.48 -1.10 14.34
C LEU A 307 36.53 -1.32 12.82
N ASN A 308 37.07 -0.34 12.10
CA ASN A 308 37.20 -0.34 10.63
C ASN A 308 38.56 -0.87 10.13
N SER A 309 39.47 -1.26 11.03
CA SER A 309 40.81 -1.79 10.74
C SER A 309 41.70 -0.83 9.94
N ASP A 310 41.63 0.47 10.25
CA ASP A 310 42.45 1.51 9.60
C ASP A 310 43.77 1.82 10.33
N GLY A 311 43.99 1.22 11.50
CA GLY A 311 45.18 1.40 12.34
C GLY A 311 45.03 2.51 13.39
N LEU A 312 43.87 3.17 13.47
CA LEU A 312 43.51 4.09 14.54
C LEU A 312 42.45 3.48 15.46
N SER A 313 42.42 3.90 16.72
CA SER A 313 41.34 3.48 17.62
C SER A 313 40.15 4.40 17.51
N ASP A 314 38.96 3.80 17.40
CA ASP A 314 37.66 4.39 17.66
C ASP A 314 37.36 4.35 19.16
N LEU A 315 36.30 5.07 19.58
CA LEU A 315 35.91 5.19 20.97
C LEU A 315 34.41 4.94 21.16
N LEU A 316 34.07 3.93 21.97
CA LEU A 316 32.72 3.72 22.47
C LEU A 316 32.62 4.30 23.89
N VAL A 317 31.55 5.04 24.15
CA VAL A 317 31.27 5.68 25.44
C VAL A 317 29.93 5.23 25.98
N GLY A 318 29.91 4.63 27.17
CA GLY A 318 28.68 4.20 27.84
C GLY A 318 28.02 5.29 28.69
N ALA A 319 26.70 5.29 28.67
CA ALA A 319 25.78 6.08 29.48
C ALA A 319 24.69 5.15 30.05
N PRO A 320 25.00 4.28 31.02
CA PRO A 320 24.10 3.22 31.49
C PRO A 320 22.87 3.73 32.26
N MET A 321 22.88 5.00 32.71
CA MET A 321 21.72 5.66 33.32
C MET A 321 20.98 6.56 32.32
N PHE A 322 21.23 6.39 31.02
CA PHE A 322 20.42 7.02 29.99
C PHE A 322 18.98 6.47 30.07
N SER A 323 18.04 7.39 30.22
CA SER A 323 16.62 7.14 30.50
C SER A 323 15.77 7.80 29.41
N GLU A 324 15.14 7.05 28.50
CA GLU A 324 14.01 7.56 27.72
C GLU A 324 12.69 7.34 28.46
N ILE A 325 12.48 6.14 29.01
CA ILE A 325 11.37 5.84 29.92
C ILE A 325 11.93 5.57 31.32
N ARG A 326 12.88 4.63 31.45
CA ARG A 326 13.51 4.25 32.73
C ARG A 326 14.78 3.41 32.55
N ASP A 327 15.93 4.08 32.58
CA ASP A 327 17.30 3.56 32.70
C ASP A 327 17.60 2.38 31.76
N GLU A 328 17.20 2.53 30.49
CA GLU A 328 17.52 1.59 29.42
C GLU A 328 19.04 1.46 29.25
N GLY A 329 19.73 2.60 29.31
CA GLY A 329 21.16 2.73 29.01
C GLY A 329 21.44 2.89 27.52
N GLN A 330 22.59 3.48 27.19
CA GLN A 330 22.97 3.85 25.83
C GLN A 330 24.49 3.79 25.66
N VAL A 331 24.97 3.50 24.45
CA VAL A 331 26.38 3.64 24.06
C VAL A 331 26.50 4.53 22.83
N THR A 332 27.36 5.54 22.89
CA THR A 332 27.68 6.41 21.75
C THR A 332 28.98 5.98 21.10
N VAL A 333 29.00 5.89 19.77
CA VAL A 333 30.16 5.44 18.97
C VAL A 333 30.79 6.62 18.26
N TYR A 334 32.08 6.83 18.51
CA TYR A 334 32.90 7.86 17.90
C TYR A 334 33.96 7.23 17.00
N ILE A 335 33.84 7.43 15.68
CA ILE A 335 34.79 6.93 14.69
C ILE A 335 35.91 7.94 14.49
N ASN A 336 37.14 7.45 14.39
CA ASN A 336 38.33 8.25 14.19
C ASN A 336 38.45 8.70 12.73
N ARG A 337 38.84 9.96 12.51
CA ARG A 337 39.14 10.53 11.17
C ARG A 337 40.61 10.91 11.00
N GLY A 338 41.46 10.51 11.94
CA GLY A 338 42.87 10.85 12.01
C GLY A 338 43.16 12.12 12.80
N ASN A 339 44.44 12.29 13.15
CA ASN A 339 44.98 13.44 13.89
C ASN A 339 44.33 13.70 15.27
N GLY A 340 43.56 12.76 15.82
CA GLY A 340 42.82 12.91 17.08
C GLY A 340 41.46 13.60 16.92
N VAL A 341 40.94 13.69 15.70
CA VAL A 341 39.55 14.10 15.42
C VAL A 341 38.67 12.85 15.41
N LEU A 342 37.71 12.79 16.32
CA LEU A 342 36.68 11.74 16.34
C LEU A 342 35.31 12.35 16.01
N GLU A 343 34.56 11.68 15.14
CA GLU A 343 33.19 12.05 14.76
C GLU A 343 32.19 11.11 15.42
N GLU A 344 31.10 11.66 15.97
CA GLU A 344 29.98 10.84 16.43
C GLU A 344 29.28 10.21 15.22
N GLN A 345 29.35 8.89 15.08
CA GLN A 345 28.75 8.19 13.95
C GLN A 345 27.32 7.76 14.26
N LEU A 346 27.13 7.06 15.39
CA LEU A 346 25.88 6.41 15.73
C LEU A 346 25.75 6.15 17.23
N ILE A 347 24.55 5.71 17.59
CA ILE A 347 24.14 5.35 18.93
C ILE A 347 23.67 3.89 18.92
N LEU A 348 23.99 3.16 19.99
CA LEU A 348 23.56 1.80 20.26
C LEU A 348 22.69 1.79 21.52
N ASP A 349 21.48 1.25 21.42
CA ASP A 349 20.50 1.21 22.51
C ASP A 349 20.10 -0.24 22.92
N GLY A 350 20.76 -1.26 22.38
CA GLY A 350 20.42 -2.68 22.63
C GLY A 350 19.00 -3.04 22.19
N ASP A 351 18.24 -3.71 23.05
CA ASP A 351 16.79 -3.90 22.91
C ASP A 351 15.97 -2.76 23.58
N SER A 352 16.62 -1.68 24.04
CA SER A 352 16.03 -0.61 24.85
C SER A 352 15.21 -1.13 26.04
N ALA A 353 15.71 -2.19 26.68
CA ALA A 353 15.00 -2.90 27.72
C ALA A 353 14.93 -2.08 29.03
N TYR A 354 13.77 -2.13 29.68
CA TYR A 354 13.48 -1.37 30.90
C TYR A 354 14.50 -1.64 32.02
N ASN A 355 15.12 -0.59 32.55
CA ASN A 355 16.10 -0.62 33.64
C ASN A 355 17.25 -1.62 33.35
N ALA A 356 17.68 -1.73 32.09
CA ALA A 356 18.68 -2.71 31.66
C ALA A 356 20.12 -2.32 32.00
N HIS A 357 20.41 -1.02 32.10
CA HIS A 357 21.77 -0.47 32.21
C HIS A 357 22.67 -0.90 31.04
N PHE A 358 22.15 -0.80 29.81
CA PHE A 358 22.95 -1.06 28.60
C PHE A 358 24.15 -0.11 28.54
N GLY A 359 25.35 -0.65 28.35
CA GLY A 359 26.60 0.11 28.37
C GLY A 359 27.24 0.23 29.75
N GLU A 360 26.80 -0.49 30.79
CA GLU A 360 27.47 -0.50 32.11
C GLU A 360 28.88 -1.11 32.01
N SER A 361 29.07 -2.09 31.12
CA SER A 361 30.40 -2.63 30.79
C SER A 361 30.55 -2.81 29.29
N MET A 362 31.78 -2.73 28.80
CA MET A 362 32.14 -2.95 27.40
C MET A 362 33.51 -3.62 27.33
N ALA A 363 33.72 -4.46 26.31
CA ALA A 363 35.02 -5.06 26.01
C ALA A 363 35.20 -5.25 24.50
N ALA A 364 36.41 -4.99 24.00
CA ALA A 364 36.83 -5.49 22.71
C ALA A 364 36.99 -7.02 22.78
N LEU A 365 36.42 -7.73 21.82
CA LEU A 365 36.55 -9.18 21.68
C LEU A 365 37.73 -9.57 20.77
N GLY A 366 38.23 -8.63 19.97
CA GLY A 366 39.02 -8.94 18.77
C GLY A 366 38.09 -9.38 17.63
N ASP A 367 38.67 -9.76 16.50
CA ASP A 367 37.92 -10.39 15.39
C ASP A 367 37.50 -11.81 15.83
N ILE A 368 36.23 -11.94 16.21
CA ILE A 368 35.61 -13.19 16.64
C ILE A 368 35.08 -13.97 15.42
N ASP A 369 34.81 -13.30 14.29
CA ASP A 369 34.35 -13.91 13.03
C ASP A 369 35.45 -14.65 12.25
N ASP A 370 36.68 -14.16 12.37
CA ASP A 370 37.70 -14.22 11.32
C ASP A 370 37.19 -13.56 10.02
N ASP A 371 36.58 -12.36 10.08
CA ASP A 371 36.16 -11.56 8.90
C ASP A 371 37.07 -10.39 8.53
N GLY A 372 38.01 -10.04 9.41
CA GLY A 372 38.97 -8.97 9.25
C GLY A 372 38.72 -7.76 10.15
N PHE A 373 37.58 -7.65 10.84
CA PHE A 373 37.22 -6.50 11.66
C PHE A 373 37.09 -6.87 13.16
N PRO A 374 37.61 -6.07 14.11
CA PRO A 374 37.43 -6.31 15.53
C PRO A 374 36.01 -6.05 16.06
N ASP A 375 35.54 -6.96 16.91
CA ASP A 375 34.19 -6.93 17.49
C ASP A 375 34.14 -6.42 18.92
N VAL A 376 32.95 -6.04 19.38
CA VAL A 376 32.71 -5.56 20.74
C VAL A 376 31.55 -6.28 21.43
N ALA A 377 31.71 -6.49 22.73
CA ALA A 377 30.64 -6.90 23.63
C ALA A 377 30.22 -5.74 24.54
N ILE A 378 28.91 -5.55 24.71
CA ILE A 378 28.30 -4.51 25.55
C ILE A 378 27.37 -5.19 26.58
N GLY A 379 27.59 -4.91 27.85
CA GLY A 379 26.82 -5.47 28.97
C GLY A 379 25.59 -4.65 29.33
N ALA A 380 24.51 -5.36 29.69
CA ALA A 380 23.28 -4.82 30.28
C ALA A 380 22.91 -5.64 31.54
N PRO A 381 23.66 -5.49 32.65
CA PRO A 381 23.59 -6.41 33.79
C PRO A 381 22.28 -6.37 34.58
N LYS A 382 21.47 -5.31 34.46
CA LYS A 382 20.20 -5.21 35.19
C LYS A 382 18.99 -5.72 34.41
N GLU A 383 19.17 -6.05 33.13
CA GLU A 383 18.12 -6.55 32.26
C GLU A 383 17.42 -7.80 32.82
N ASP A 384 16.15 -8.00 32.45
CA ASP A 384 15.30 -9.10 32.92
C ASP A 384 15.25 -9.24 34.46
N ASN A 385 15.22 -8.11 35.18
CA ASN A 385 15.29 -8.03 36.65
C ASN A 385 16.58 -8.63 37.24
N TYR A 386 17.72 -8.02 36.93
CA TYR A 386 19.05 -8.43 37.38
C TYR A 386 19.48 -9.84 36.94
N ILE A 387 18.83 -10.42 35.93
CA ILE A 387 19.36 -11.61 35.26
C ILE A 387 20.60 -11.20 34.45
N GLY A 388 20.46 -10.13 33.66
CA GLY A 388 21.51 -9.51 32.87
C GLY A 388 21.69 -10.13 31.49
N ALA A 389 22.14 -9.30 30.55
CA ALA A 389 22.43 -9.68 29.17
C ALA A 389 23.78 -9.10 28.69
N VAL A 390 24.32 -9.68 27.62
CA VAL A 390 25.45 -9.15 26.84
C VAL A 390 25.08 -9.15 25.36
N TYR A 391 25.39 -8.07 24.67
CA TYR A 391 25.13 -7.87 23.24
C TYR A 391 26.47 -7.86 22.48
N ILE A 392 26.56 -8.58 21.37
CA ILE A 392 27.74 -8.59 20.50
C ILE A 392 27.44 -7.78 19.24
N TYR A 393 28.33 -6.86 18.89
CA TYR A 393 28.26 -6.04 17.69
C TYR A 393 29.52 -6.23 16.86
N HIS A 394 29.35 -6.30 15.54
CA HIS A 394 30.44 -6.50 14.60
C HIS A 394 31.03 -5.21 14.09
N GLY A 395 32.34 -5.20 13.90
CA GLY A 395 33.01 -4.22 13.07
C GLY A 395 32.60 -4.36 11.60
N ASP A 396 32.80 -3.31 10.81
CA ASP A 396 32.80 -3.36 9.36
C ASP A 396 33.70 -2.24 8.80
N SER A 397 33.88 -2.20 7.47
CA SER A 397 34.69 -1.16 6.82
C SER A 397 34.20 0.29 7.04
N ASN A 398 33.03 0.49 7.63
CA ASN A 398 32.45 1.79 7.95
C ASN A 398 32.53 2.13 9.44
N GLY A 399 33.01 1.23 10.30
CA GLY A 399 32.95 1.33 11.75
C GLY A 399 32.25 0.11 12.34
N ILE A 400 31.01 0.27 12.82
CA ILE A 400 30.26 -0.79 13.52
C ILE A 400 28.88 -1.02 12.93
N ILE A 401 28.45 -2.28 12.86
CA ILE A 401 27.12 -2.66 12.40
C ILE A 401 26.09 -2.25 13.48
N PRO A 402 25.08 -1.40 13.19
CA PRO A 402 24.16 -0.87 14.21
C PRO A 402 23.28 -1.92 14.90
N GLN A 403 23.06 -3.06 14.24
CA GLN A 403 22.28 -4.18 14.76
C GLN A 403 23.24 -5.21 15.37
N TYR A 404 23.04 -5.55 16.64
CA TYR A 404 23.81 -6.62 17.29
C TYR A 404 23.62 -7.95 16.54
N SER A 405 24.70 -8.73 16.44
CA SER A 405 24.69 -10.06 15.83
C SER A 405 24.26 -11.15 16.80
N MET A 406 24.41 -10.89 18.11
CA MET A 406 23.93 -11.79 19.15
C MET A 406 23.52 -11.06 20.42
N LYS A 407 22.44 -11.54 21.05
CA LYS A 407 22.13 -11.31 22.47
C LYS A 407 22.35 -12.57 23.31
N LEU A 408 23.11 -12.44 24.40
CA LEU A 408 23.40 -13.47 25.40
C LEU A 408 22.65 -13.14 26.69
N SER A 409 21.47 -13.74 26.91
CA SER A 409 20.77 -13.63 28.21
C SER A 409 21.34 -14.61 29.23
N GLY A 410 21.63 -14.13 30.44
CA GLY A 410 22.08 -14.97 31.56
C GLY A 410 21.12 -16.12 31.86
N LYS A 411 19.80 -15.93 31.66
CA LYS A 411 18.76 -16.95 31.85
C LYS A 411 18.93 -18.16 30.93
N THR A 412 19.34 -17.93 29.68
CA THR A 412 19.54 -18.98 28.68
C THR A 412 20.79 -19.81 28.98
N ILE A 413 21.84 -19.18 29.50
CA ILE A 413 23.11 -19.81 29.85
C ILE A 413 22.98 -20.61 31.15
N ASN A 414 22.50 -19.98 32.22
CA ASN A 414 22.24 -20.62 33.51
C ASN A 414 21.26 -19.76 34.35
N PRO A 415 20.07 -20.25 34.72
CA PRO A 415 19.02 -19.45 35.36
C PRO A 415 19.38 -18.93 36.76
N LYS A 416 20.49 -19.38 37.35
CA LYS A 416 21.02 -18.87 38.64
C LYS A 416 21.87 -17.61 38.50
N LEU A 417 22.31 -17.25 37.30
CA LEU A 417 23.15 -16.07 37.06
C LEU A 417 22.39 -14.79 37.43
N ARG A 418 23.08 -13.86 38.07
CA ARG A 418 22.57 -12.51 38.38
C ARG A 418 23.65 -11.47 38.14
N MET A 419 23.23 -10.35 37.56
CA MET A 419 24.10 -9.29 37.03
C MET A 419 25.11 -9.82 36.00
N PHE A 420 24.65 -10.74 35.14
CA PHE A 420 25.42 -11.23 34.01
C PHE A 420 25.71 -10.09 33.03
N GLY A 421 26.98 -9.81 32.75
CA GLY A 421 27.40 -8.64 31.97
C GLY A 421 27.87 -7.45 32.81
N GLN A 422 28.10 -7.62 34.12
CA GLN A 422 28.72 -6.56 34.94
C GLN A 422 30.18 -6.30 34.54
N SER A 423 30.89 -7.33 34.14
CA SER A 423 32.25 -7.24 33.61
C SER A 423 32.43 -8.26 32.48
N ILE A 424 33.21 -7.88 31.48
CA ILE A 424 33.46 -8.68 30.27
C ILE A 424 34.96 -8.58 29.97
N SER A 425 35.55 -9.69 29.52
CA SER A 425 36.91 -9.74 29.00
C SER A 425 36.94 -10.67 27.79
N GLY A 426 37.48 -10.18 26.67
CA GLY A 426 37.72 -10.94 25.44
C GLY A 426 39.14 -10.71 24.90
N GLY A 427 39.36 -11.02 23.63
CA GLY A 427 40.66 -10.84 22.95
C GLY A 427 41.67 -11.96 23.21
N VAL A 428 41.30 -13.03 23.91
CA VAL A 428 42.17 -14.18 24.16
C VAL A 428 41.44 -15.47 23.78
N ASP A 429 42.03 -16.23 22.87
CA ASP A 429 41.68 -17.63 22.60
C ASP A 429 41.96 -18.47 23.86
N MET A 430 40.95 -19.08 24.49
CA MET A 430 41.09 -19.78 25.78
C MET A 430 41.06 -21.30 25.66
N ASP A 431 40.68 -21.88 24.51
CA ASP A 431 40.71 -23.32 24.23
C ASP A 431 41.68 -23.74 23.09
N SER A 432 42.41 -22.78 22.51
CA SER A 432 43.39 -22.93 21.43
C SER A 432 42.79 -23.33 20.07
N ASN A 433 41.55 -22.93 19.78
CA ASN A 433 40.88 -23.19 18.51
C ASN A 433 41.15 -22.13 17.41
N GLY A 434 41.88 -21.06 17.70
CA GLY A 434 42.24 -20.00 16.75
C GLY A 434 41.31 -18.79 16.71
N TYR A 435 40.22 -18.80 17.49
CA TYR A 435 39.28 -17.69 17.65
C TYR A 435 39.35 -17.14 19.09
N PRO A 436 39.18 -15.82 19.31
CA PRO A 436 39.16 -15.26 20.66
C PRO A 436 37.89 -15.69 21.41
N ASP A 437 38.01 -16.02 22.68
CA ASP A 437 36.88 -16.39 23.54
C ASP A 437 36.41 -15.20 24.39
N MET A 438 35.24 -15.33 25.03
CA MET A 438 34.67 -14.29 25.89
C MET A 438 34.41 -14.81 27.31
N THR A 439 34.80 -14.01 28.31
CA THR A 439 34.50 -14.27 29.72
C THR A 439 33.59 -13.17 30.28
N VAL A 440 32.51 -13.56 30.96
CA VAL A 440 31.50 -12.66 31.52
C VAL A 440 31.30 -12.89 33.02
N GLY A 441 31.35 -11.83 33.81
CA GLY A 441 31.07 -11.82 35.24
C GLY A 441 29.57 -11.71 35.58
N ALA A 442 29.16 -12.40 36.65
CA ALA A 442 27.80 -12.41 37.20
C ALA A 442 27.85 -12.32 38.74
N PHE A 443 28.44 -11.23 39.24
CA PHE A 443 28.93 -11.11 40.63
C PHE A 443 27.87 -11.28 41.72
N LEU A 444 26.62 -10.86 41.46
CA LEU A 444 25.53 -10.97 42.45
C LEU A 444 25.10 -12.44 42.68
N SER A 445 25.55 -13.34 41.81
CA SER A 445 25.40 -14.79 41.96
C SER A 445 26.71 -15.52 42.33
N ASP A 446 27.82 -14.78 42.49
CA ASP A 446 29.18 -15.29 42.69
C ASP A 446 29.64 -16.27 41.59
N ASN A 447 29.29 -15.99 40.32
CA ASN A 447 29.69 -16.81 39.17
C ASN A 447 30.43 -16.01 38.08
N VAL A 448 31.23 -16.72 37.30
CA VAL A 448 31.85 -16.26 36.05
C VAL A 448 31.61 -17.32 34.97
N VAL A 449 31.33 -16.88 33.74
CA VAL A 449 31.10 -17.76 32.59
C VAL A 449 32.15 -17.50 31.54
N LEU A 450 32.88 -18.52 31.12
CA LEU A 450 33.66 -18.54 29.89
C LEU A 450 32.81 -19.15 28.77
N LEU A 451 32.56 -18.34 27.74
CA LEU A 451 31.88 -18.67 26.50
C LEU A 451 32.93 -18.80 25.40
N ARG A 452 32.84 -19.88 24.62
CA ARG A 452 33.85 -20.23 23.61
C ARG A 452 33.36 -19.98 22.20
N SER A 453 34.23 -19.50 21.34
CA SER A 453 33.92 -19.14 19.95
C SER A 453 33.98 -20.37 19.05
N ARG A 454 32.96 -20.59 18.23
CA ARG A 454 32.86 -21.75 17.33
C ARG A 454 33.56 -21.44 16.00
N PRO A 455 34.30 -22.39 15.40
CA PRO A 455 34.94 -22.16 14.11
C PRO A 455 33.96 -21.72 13.02
N VAL A 456 34.24 -20.57 12.41
CA VAL A 456 33.48 -20.00 11.30
C VAL A 456 34.02 -20.56 9.98
N ILE A 457 33.13 -21.12 9.16
CA ILE A 457 33.50 -21.72 7.87
C ILE A 457 32.80 -21.04 6.70
N THR A 458 33.54 -20.89 5.60
CA THR A 458 33.05 -20.38 4.33
C THR A 458 32.85 -21.57 3.38
N MET A 459 31.69 -21.63 2.73
CA MET A 459 31.35 -22.65 1.74
C MET A 459 31.55 -22.11 0.34
N ASP A 460 32.47 -22.71 -0.41
CA ASP A 460 32.62 -22.48 -1.85
C ASP A 460 31.73 -23.51 -2.57
N ILE A 461 30.70 -23.04 -3.27
CA ILE A 461 29.78 -23.89 -4.04
C ILE A 461 29.79 -23.43 -5.48
N SER A 462 30.01 -24.36 -6.40
CA SER A 462 29.99 -24.13 -7.85
C SER A 462 28.96 -25.03 -8.50
N ILE A 463 27.97 -24.45 -9.20
CA ILE A 463 26.99 -25.19 -9.99
C ILE A 463 27.38 -25.04 -11.46
N PHE A 464 27.82 -26.13 -12.09
CA PHE A 464 28.12 -26.17 -13.52
C PHE A 464 26.89 -26.63 -14.30
N LEU A 465 26.55 -25.84 -15.32
CA LEU A 465 25.40 -26.01 -16.22
C LEU A 465 25.90 -25.92 -17.67
N PRO A 466 25.19 -26.50 -18.66
CA PRO A 466 25.45 -26.18 -20.06
C PRO A 466 25.19 -24.68 -20.34
N VAL A 467 25.78 -24.16 -21.41
CA VAL A 467 25.60 -22.75 -21.83
C VAL A 467 24.16 -22.50 -22.30
N SER A 468 23.61 -23.45 -23.06
CA SER A 468 22.26 -23.42 -23.59
C SER A 468 21.63 -24.81 -23.59
N ILE A 469 20.30 -24.87 -23.59
CA ILE A 469 19.51 -26.11 -23.71
C ILE A 469 18.83 -26.11 -25.08
N ASN A 470 19.23 -27.03 -25.96
CA ASN A 470 18.53 -27.29 -27.21
C ASN A 470 17.21 -28.03 -26.91
N ILE A 471 16.08 -27.46 -27.34
CA ILE A 471 14.75 -28.07 -27.16
C ILE A 471 14.20 -28.76 -28.41
N THR A 472 14.90 -28.64 -29.54
CA THR A 472 14.45 -29.14 -30.85
C THR A 472 14.80 -30.60 -31.09
N ALA A 473 15.85 -31.11 -30.45
CA ALA A 473 16.31 -32.49 -30.56
C ALA A 473 16.32 -33.19 -29.17
N PRO A 474 15.38 -34.11 -28.89
CA PRO A 474 15.33 -34.83 -27.62
C PRO A 474 16.56 -35.72 -27.44
N GLN A 475 17.34 -35.45 -26.38
CA GLN A 475 18.61 -36.13 -26.08
C GLN A 475 18.46 -37.30 -25.08
N CYS A 476 17.34 -37.39 -24.35
CA CYS A 476 17.09 -38.42 -23.35
C CYS A 476 15.73 -39.11 -23.54
N HIS A 477 15.54 -40.21 -22.80
CA HIS A 477 14.27 -40.91 -22.67
C HIS A 477 13.81 -40.93 -21.22
N ASP A 478 12.55 -40.54 -20.98
CA ASP A 478 11.84 -40.71 -19.71
C ASP A 478 10.89 -41.91 -19.90
N GLY A 479 11.36 -43.09 -19.49
CA GLY A 479 10.73 -44.38 -19.82
C GLY A 479 10.66 -44.62 -21.34
N LEU A 480 9.46 -44.47 -21.91
CA LEU A 480 9.18 -44.65 -23.35
C LEU A 480 9.06 -43.32 -24.12
N GLN A 481 9.13 -42.16 -23.44
CA GLN A 481 8.94 -40.85 -24.10
C GLN A 481 10.29 -40.15 -24.35
N PRO A 482 10.55 -39.64 -25.57
CA PRO A 482 11.71 -38.80 -25.83
C PRO A 482 11.53 -37.42 -25.19
N VAL A 483 12.53 -36.96 -24.44
CA VAL A 483 12.52 -35.70 -23.67
C VAL A 483 13.88 -35.00 -23.78
N ASN A 484 13.88 -33.68 -23.58
CA ASN A 484 15.12 -32.91 -23.46
C ASN A 484 15.65 -33.03 -22.01
N CYS A 485 16.96 -33.08 -21.86
CA CYS A 485 17.64 -33.22 -20.57
C CYS A 485 18.90 -32.35 -20.51
N LEU A 486 19.40 -32.10 -19.31
CA LEU A 486 20.70 -31.46 -19.08
C LEU A 486 21.42 -32.07 -17.89
N ASN A 487 22.75 -32.09 -17.96
CA ASN A 487 23.62 -32.42 -16.84
C ASN A 487 23.83 -31.18 -15.96
N VAL A 488 23.67 -31.35 -14.65
CA VAL A 488 23.90 -30.35 -13.61
C VAL A 488 24.93 -30.92 -12.65
N THR A 489 26.11 -30.31 -12.56
CA THR A 489 27.15 -30.74 -11.60
C THR A 489 27.24 -29.72 -10.48
N ALA A 490 27.12 -30.16 -9.22
CA ALA A 490 27.27 -29.30 -8.05
C ALA A 490 28.53 -29.70 -7.28
N CYS A 491 29.51 -28.81 -7.21
CA CYS A 491 30.77 -28.98 -6.50
C CYS A 491 30.75 -28.16 -5.20
N PHE A 492 31.25 -28.78 -4.12
CA PHE A 492 31.26 -28.23 -2.78
C PHE A 492 32.66 -28.35 -2.19
N ARG A 493 33.18 -27.23 -1.66
CA ARG A 493 34.42 -27.14 -0.89
C ARG A 493 34.18 -26.21 0.30
N PHE A 494 34.91 -26.41 1.40
CA PHE A 494 34.86 -25.48 2.53
C PHE A 494 36.26 -25.06 2.98
N SER A 495 36.33 -23.84 3.52
CA SER A 495 37.52 -23.22 4.08
C SER A 495 37.23 -22.62 5.46
N GLY A 496 38.28 -22.42 6.24
CA GLY A 496 38.22 -21.89 7.60
C GLY A 496 39.60 -21.96 8.27
N LYS A 497 39.78 -21.27 9.40
CA LYS A 497 41.07 -21.10 10.07
C LYS A 497 41.56 -22.38 10.74
N HIS A 498 40.69 -23.02 11.52
CA HIS A 498 40.97 -24.31 12.17
C HIS A 498 39.68 -25.11 12.36
N VAL A 499 39.50 -26.18 11.59
CA VAL A 499 38.31 -27.04 11.65
C VAL A 499 38.76 -28.49 11.81
N PRO A 500 38.58 -29.12 12.99
CA PRO A 500 38.97 -30.51 13.19
C PRO A 500 37.95 -31.47 12.57
N GLY A 501 38.42 -32.51 11.88
CA GLY A 501 37.57 -33.59 11.35
C GLY A 501 36.82 -33.25 10.06
N GLU A 502 35.72 -33.96 9.82
CA GLU A 502 34.86 -33.81 8.65
C GLU A 502 33.52 -33.15 8.99
N ILE A 503 32.98 -32.36 8.06
CA ILE A 503 31.67 -31.72 8.20
C ILE A 503 30.64 -32.37 7.27
N GLY A 504 29.48 -32.73 7.84
CA GLY A 504 28.31 -33.08 7.07
C GLY A 504 27.64 -31.81 6.52
N LEU A 505 27.40 -31.79 5.21
CA LEU A 505 26.64 -30.78 4.51
C LEU A 505 25.32 -31.40 4.03
N ASN A 506 24.19 -30.88 4.51
CA ASN A 506 22.88 -31.22 3.97
C ASN A 506 22.48 -30.12 2.98
N TYR A 507 22.22 -30.46 1.72
CA TYR A 507 21.86 -29.46 0.70
C TYR A 507 20.66 -29.88 -0.13
N ASN A 508 19.94 -28.85 -0.60
CA ASN A 508 18.78 -28.96 -1.47
C ASN A 508 19.10 -28.30 -2.82
N LEU A 509 19.23 -29.11 -3.87
CA LEU A 509 19.34 -28.64 -5.24
C LEU A 509 17.94 -28.49 -5.84
N THR A 510 17.50 -27.26 -6.06
CA THR A 510 16.16 -26.93 -6.60
C THR A 510 16.29 -26.45 -8.05
N ALA A 511 15.46 -27.00 -8.94
CA ALA A 511 15.39 -26.59 -10.34
C ALA A 511 14.40 -25.43 -10.55
N ASP A 512 14.73 -24.51 -11.46
CA ASP A 512 13.90 -23.40 -11.91
C ASP A 512 13.28 -22.54 -10.77
N VAL A 513 14.13 -22.17 -9.80
CA VAL A 513 13.72 -21.47 -8.56
C VAL A 513 13.02 -20.15 -8.85
N ALA A 514 13.42 -19.43 -9.88
CA ALA A 514 12.79 -18.18 -10.29
C ALA A 514 11.30 -18.33 -10.67
N LYS A 515 10.87 -19.52 -11.11
CA LYS A 515 9.45 -19.84 -11.33
C LYS A 515 8.75 -20.22 -10.03
N LYS A 516 9.39 -21.03 -9.20
CA LYS A 516 8.89 -21.44 -7.88
C LYS A 516 8.66 -20.24 -6.94
N GLU A 517 9.57 -19.26 -6.91
CA GLU A 517 9.43 -18.01 -6.15
C GLU A 517 8.28 -17.11 -6.66
N LYS A 518 7.84 -17.28 -7.91
CA LYS A 518 6.68 -16.60 -8.51
C LYS A 518 5.39 -17.44 -8.49
N SER A 519 5.36 -18.55 -7.74
CA SER A 519 4.25 -19.53 -7.72
C SER A 519 3.89 -20.11 -9.10
N GLN A 520 4.83 -20.10 -10.05
CA GLN A 520 4.68 -20.68 -11.38
C GLN A 520 5.24 -22.12 -11.40
N GLN A 521 4.70 -22.97 -12.28
CA GLN A 521 5.23 -24.32 -12.44
C GLN A 521 6.68 -24.30 -12.97
N PRO A 522 7.60 -25.08 -12.39
CA PRO A 522 8.97 -25.19 -12.91
C PRO A 522 8.96 -25.89 -14.28
N ARG A 523 9.85 -25.44 -15.17
CA ARG A 523 10.03 -25.96 -16.53
C ARG A 523 10.92 -27.20 -16.59
N VAL A 524 11.79 -27.35 -15.59
CA VAL A 524 12.73 -28.46 -15.42
C VAL A 524 12.41 -29.21 -14.12
N TYR A 525 12.57 -30.53 -14.14
CA TYR A 525 12.37 -31.42 -12.99
C TYR A 525 13.49 -32.47 -12.92
N PHE A 526 13.68 -33.05 -11.75
CA PHE A 526 14.51 -34.23 -11.54
C PHE A 526 13.63 -35.49 -11.43
N VAL A 527 14.20 -36.66 -11.70
CA VAL A 527 13.54 -37.95 -11.48
C VAL A 527 14.30 -38.70 -10.41
N THR A 528 13.65 -38.96 -9.27
CA THR A 528 14.25 -39.67 -8.13
C THR A 528 13.33 -40.82 -7.74
N SER A 529 13.85 -42.04 -7.72
CA SER A 529 13.08 -43.27 -7.39
C SER A 529 11.79 -43.48 -8.21
N GLY A 530 11.71 -42.91 -9.42
CA GLY A 530 10.54 -42.99 -10.30
C GLY A 530 9.50 -41.88 -10.12
N GLU A 531 9.68 -40.98 -9.14
CA GLU A 531 8.81 -39.81 -8.96
C GLU A 531 9.44 -38.52 -9.52
N THR A 532 8.61 -37.60 -10.01
CA THR A 532 9.07 -36.30 -10.52
C THR A 532 9.24 -35.30 -9.37
N ALA A 533 10.46 -34.85 -9.13
CA ALA A 533 10.80 -33.95 -8.03
C ALA A 533 11.31 -32.59 -8.55
N GLY A 534 10.78 -31.48 -8.01
CA GLY A 534 11.30 -30.13 -8.30
C GLY A 534 12.57 -29.76 -7.51
N GLN A 535 12.98 -30.62 -6.57
CA GLN A 535 14.15 -30.44 -5.72
C GLN A 535 14.71 -31.81 -5.32
N ILE A 536 16.03 -31.93 -5.23
CA ILE A 536 16.74 -33.07 -4.65
C ILE A 536 17.32 -32.63 -3.30
N THR A 537 17.29 -33.51 -2.30
CA THR A 537 17.90 -33.29 -0.98
C THR A 537 18.96 -34.36 -0.74
N GLU A 538 20.22 -33.95 -0.53
CA GLU A 538 21.35 -34.86 -0.35
C GLU A 538 22.20 -34.52 0.89
N LYS A 539 23.02 -35.50 1.29
CA LYS A 539 23.96 -35.38 2.41
C LYS A 539 25.37 -35.76 1.97
N LEU A 540 26.28 -34.81 2.11
CA LEU A 540 27.69 -34.95 1.72
C LEU A 540 28.59 -34.83 2.95
N GLN A 541 29.59 -35.69 3.10
CA GLN A 541 30.67 -35.49 4.08
C GLN A 541 31.83 -34.78 3.39
N LEU A 542 32.27 -33.64 3.93
CA LEU A 542 33.36 -32.84 3.38
C LEU A 542 34.56 -32.83 4.33
N SER A 543 35.74 -32.94 3.72
CA SER A 543 37.05 -32.92 4.37
C SER A 543 37.73 -31.57 4.07
N TYR A 544 38.56 -31.04 4.97
CA TYR A 544 39.09 -29.68 4.90
C TYR A 544 39.77 -29.35 3.55
N MET A 545 39.37 -28.25 2.91
CA MET A 545 39.86 -27.77 1.60
C MET A 545 39.71 -28.76 0.43
N GLN A 546 39.05 -29.91 0.63
CA GLN A 546 38.80 -30.89 -0.42
C GLN A 546 37.47 -30.58 -1.12
N GLU A 547 37.50 -30.53 -2.45
CA GLU A 547 36.31 -30.42 -3.27
C GLU A 547 35.68 -31.80 -3.51
N LYS A 548 34.35 -31.88 -3.40
CA LYS A 548 33.55 -33.04 -3.82
C LYS A 548 32.40 -32.56 -4.72
N CYS A 549 32.18 -33.27 -5.82
CA CYS A 549 31.19 -32.91 -6.83
C CYS A 549 30.19 -34.04 -7.05
N GLU A 550 28.91 -33.70 -7.08
CA GLU A 550 27.81 -34.62 -7.43
C GLU A 550 27.21 -34.24 -8.79
N GLN A 551 26.78 -35.23 -9.56
CA GLN A 551 26.22 -35.06 -10.90
C GLN A 551 24.75 -35.48 -10.95
N TYR A 552 23.92 -34.60 -11.52
CA TYR A 552 22.47 -34.79 -11.64
C TYR A 552 22.02 -34.64 -13.09
N LEU A 553 21.06 -35.48 -13.49
CA LEU A 553 20.38 -35.37 -14.78
C LEU A 553 19.01 -34.74 -14.55
N ALA A 554 18.77 -33.57 -15.16
CA ALA A 554 17.51 -32.83 -15.06
C ALA A 554 16.76 -32.87 -16.40
N TYR A 555 15.44 -32.99 -16.36
CA TYR A 555 14.57 -33.18 -17.52
C TYR A 555 13.69 -31.96 -17.76
N VAL A 556 13.52 -31.56 -19.02
CA VAL A 556 12.68 -30.43 -19.43
C VAL A 556 11.28 -30.91 -19.78
N LYS A 557 10.24 -30.23 -19.29
CA LYS A 557 8.84 -30.53 -19.63
C LYS A 557 8.57 -30.37 -21.13
N LYS A 558 7.70 -31.23 -21.66
CA LYS A 558 7.32 -31.24 -23.10
C LYS A 558 6.57 -29.99 -23.60
N ARG A 559 5.93 -29.22 -22.70
CA ARG A 559 5.23 -27.97 -23.02
C ARG A 559 5.75 -26.84 -22.14
N VAL A 560 6.82 -26.17 -22.58
CA VAL A 560 7.33 -24.94 -21.98
C VAL A 560 6.78 -23.74 -22.75
N LYS A 561 6.03 -22.85 -22.07
CA LYS A 561 5.57 -21.58 -22.66
C LYS A 561 6.68 -20.52 -22.65
N ASP A 562 7.39 -20.40 -21.53
CA ASP A 562 8.47 -19.42 -21.35
C ASP A 562 9.84 -20.04 -21.64
N VAL A 563 10.31 -19.81 -22.88
CA VAL A 563 11.65 -20.19 -23.36
C VAL A 563 12.66 -19.03 -23.31
N ILE A 564 12.26 -17.86 -22.82
CA ILE A 564 13.08 -16.63 -22.86
C ILE A 564 13.80 -16.42 -21.53
N SER A 565 13.10 -16.60 -20.40
CA SER A 565 13.69 -16.37 -19.08
C SER A 565 14.70 -17.46 -18.72
N PRO A 566 15.81 -17.12 -18.03
CA PRO A 566 16.81 -18.11 -17.63
C PRO A 566 16.22 -19.15 -16.68
N ILE A 567 16.71 -20.38 -16.76
CA ILE A 567 16.42 -21.46 -15.82
C ILE A 567 17.45 -21.37 -14.70
N VAL A 568 16.99 -20.95 -13.51
CA VAL A 568 17.85 -20.74 -12.34
C VAL A 568 17.85 -21.98 -11.47
N PHE A 569 19.02 -22.58 -11.28
CA PHE A 569 19.26 -23.64 -10.30
C PHE A 569 19.78 -23.03 -9.01
N GLU A 570 19.29 -23.53 -7.87
CA GLU A 570 19.73 -23.10 -6.54
C GLU A 570 20.16 -24.31 -5.72
N ALA A 571 21.38 -24.27 -5.17
CA ALA A 571 21.86 -25.19 -4.15
C ALA A 571 21.80 -24.49 -2.79
N ALA A 572 20.71 -24.68 -2.05
CA ALA A 572 20.55 -24.20 -0.68
C ALA A 572 21.19 -25.21 0.29
N TYR A 573 21.92 -24.76 1.31
CA TYR A 573 22.75 -25.65 2.12
C TYR A 573 22.69 -25.37 3.63
N SER A 574 23.04 -26.39 4.43
CA SER A 574 22.99 -26.35 5.89
C SER A 574 23.95 -27.38 6.52
N LEU A 575 24.40 -27.13 7.75
CA LEU A 575 25.36 -28.02 8.44
C LEU A 575 24.69 -29.19 9.16
N GLY A 576 24.97 -30.40 8.66
CA GLY A 576 24.63 -31.69 9.24
C GLY A 576 25.48 -32.06 10.47
N GLU A 577 25.92 -33.31 10.58
CA GLU A 577 26.73 -33.77 11.70
C GLU A 577 28.20 -33.32 11.56
N HIS A 578 28.91 -33.18 12.69
CA HIS A 578 30.33 -32.86 12.70
C HIS A 578 31.07 -34.07 13.26
N VAL A 579 31.91 -34.69 12.43
CA VAL A 579 32.54 -35.98 12.71
C VAL A 579 34.01 -35.75 13.04
N ILE A 580 34.36 -36.00 14.30
CA ILE A 580 35.74 -35.94 14.79
C ILE A 580 36.20 -37.37 15.09
N GLU A 581 37.43 -37.71 14.71
CA GLU A 581 38.01 -39.02 14.99
C GLU A 581 37.98 -39.34 16.49
N ARG A 582 37.39 -40.49 16.84
CA ARG A 582 37.28 -40.99 18.22
C ARG A 582 38.66 -41.37 18.78
N GLY A 583 39.35 -40.36 19.32
CA GLY A 583 40.69 -40.49 19.90
C GLY A 583 41.29 -39.17 20.36
N LYS A 584 40.81 -38.04 19.81
CA LYS A 584 41.22 -36.67 20.21
C LYS A 584 40.10 -35.87 20.89
N GLU A 585 39.18 -36.54 21.58
CA GLU A 585 38.26 -35.84 22.48
C GLU A 585 39.01 -35.43 23.75
N ASP A 586 39.39 -34.15 23.82
CA ASP A 586 39.81 -33.56 25.08
C ASP A 586 38.57 -33.47 26.00
N LYS A 587 38.45 -34.44 26.92
CA LYS A 587 37.21 -34.70 27.69
C LYS A 587 36.74 -33.51 28.51
N GLU A 588 37.60 -32.54 28.76
CA GLU A 588 37.31 -31.34 29.55
C GLU A 588 36.81 -30.16 28.70
N LEU A 589 37.26 -30.04 27.45
CA LEU A 589 36.90 -28.98 26.50
C LEU A 589 36.66 -29.61 25.12
N PRO A 590 35.50 -30.24 24.90
CA PRO A 590 35.21 -30.84 23.61
C PRO A 590 35.17 -29.76 22.53
N ALA A 591 35.71 -30.12 21.36
CA ALA A 591 35.66 -29.31 20.17
C ALA A 591 34.21 -28.91 19.82
N LEU A 592 34.07 -27.70 19.29
CA LEU A 592 32.78 -27.09 19.02
C LEU A 592 32.34 -27.35 17.58
N LYS A 593 31.04 -27.55 17.37
CA LYS A 593 30.47 -27.68 16.03
C LYS A 593 30.66 -26.37 15.25
N PRO A 594 31.30 -26.36 14.07
CA PRO A 594 31.44 -25.18 13.23
C PRO A 594 30.11 -24.52 12.87
N ILE A 595 30.20 -23.32 12.32
CA ILE A 595 29.07 -22.52 11.86
C ILE A 595 29.36 -21.89 10.50
N LEU A 596 28.35 -21.79 9.66
CA LEU A 596 28.46 -21.12 8.37
C LEU A 596 28.62 -19.62 8.59
N ARG A 597 29.61 -19.02 7.93
CA ARG A 597 29.74 -17.56 7.86
C ARG A 597 28.45 -16.97 7.31
N TRP A 598 27.84 -16.06 8.06
CA TRP A 598 26.64 -15.35 7.64
C TRP A 598 27.02 -13.95 7.17
N LYS A 599 26.51 -13.53 6.01
CA LYS A 599 26.63 -12.15 5.53
C LYS A 599 25.25 -11.54 5.36
N LYS A 600 25.10 -10.29 5.81
CA LYS A 600 23.83 -9.54 5.76
C LYS A 600 23.28 -9.51 4.33
N GLY A 601 22.04 -9.98 4.16
CA GLY A 601 21.35 -10.03 2.86
C GLY A 601 21.70 -11.22 1.96
N GLN A 602 22.73 -12.01 2.28
CA GLN A 602 23.10 -13.19 1.50
C GLN A 602 22.29 -14.42 1.98
N LYS A 603 21.50 -15.03 1.09
CA LYS A 603 20.88 -16.35 1.36
C LYS A 603 21.99 -17.40 1.48
N ILE A 604 21.78 -18.40 2.34
CA ILE A 604 22.65 -19.60 2.44
C ILE A 604 22.33 -20.56 1.28
N ALA A 605 22.52 -20.07 0.06
CA ALA A 605 22.22 -20.75 -1.18
C ALA A 605 23.02 -20.16 -2.33
N GLN A 606 23.63 -21.02 -3.15
CA GLN A 606 24.29 -20.60 -4.39
C GLN A 606 23.32 -20.74 -5.56
N ARG A 607 23.30 -19.76 -6.47
CA ARG A 607 22.51 -19.80 -7.72
C ARG A 607 23.43 -19.80 -8.93
N ASN A 608 23.08 -20.56 -9.96
CA ASN A 608 23.57 -20.37 -11.33
C ASN A 608 22.42 -20.58 -12.33
N GLN A 609 22.60 -20.17 -13.59
CA GLN A 609 21.54 -20.20 -14.59
C GLN A 609 22.01 -20.67 -15.96
N THR A 610 21.09 -21.25 -16.71
CA THR A 610 21.22 -21.62 -18.13
C THR A 610 20.05 -21.04 -18.92
N VAL A 611 20.22 -20.84 -20.22
CA VAL A 611 19.14 -20.39 -21.13
C VAL A 611 18.72 -21.52 -22.07
N PHE A 612 17.62 -21.34 -22.78
CA PHE A 612 17.31 -22.16 -23.96
C PHE A 612 18.09 -21.64 -25.17
N GLU A 613 18.48 -22.54 -26.06
CA GLU A 613 19.14 -22.18 -27.32
C GLU A 613 18.16 -21.42 -28.24
N ARG A 614 18.65 -20.37 -28.90
CA ARG A 614 17.85 -19.48 -29.76
C ARG A 614 18.41 -19.47 -31.19
N ASN A 615 17.57 -19.74 -32.17
CA ASN A 615 17.93 -19.70 -33.59
C ASN A 615 17.54 -18.34 -34.20
N CYS A 616 18.28 -17.28 -33.85
CA CYS A 616 18.03 -15.91 -34.33
C CYS A 616 19.06 -15.52 -35.39
N GLN A 617 18.68 -14.65 -36.34
CA GLN A 617 19.60 -14.06 -37.33
C GLN A 617 20.19 -12.73 -36.84
N SER A 618 19.51 -12.04 -35.91
CA SER A 618 20.01 -10.86 -35.21
C SER A 618 20.54 -11.20 -33.82
N ASP A 619 21.58 -10.49 -33.37
CA ASP A 619 22.18 -10.66 -32.03
C ASP A 619 21.15 -10.45 -30.90
N ASP A 620 20.16 -9.59 -31.12
CA ASP A 620 19.10 -9.25 -30.14
C ASP A 620 17.84 -10.13 -30.25
N CYS A 621 17.75 -11.06 -31.22
CA CYS A 621 16.54 -11.84 -31.51
C CYS A 621 15.28 -10.97 -31.76
N ALA A 622 15.42 -9.86 -32.48
CA ALA A 622 14.37 -8.85 -32.58
C ALA A 622 13.20 -9.32 -33.47
N ALA A 623 12.01 -9.43 -32.87
CA ALA A 623 10.76 -9.61 -33.63
C ALA A 623 10.27 -8.25 -34.16
N ASP A 624 9.49 -8.29 -35.23
CA ASP A 624 8.84 -7.11 -35.84
C ASP A 624 7.42 -7.51 -36.21
N LEU A 625 6.46 -7.18 -35.34
CA LEU A 625 5.08 -7.60 -35.45
C LEU A 625 4.22 -6.49 -36.07
N LYS A 626 3.34 -6.88 -36.99
CA LYS A 626 2.48 -5.95 -37.72
C LYS A 626 1.04 -6.41 -37.73
N LEU A 627 0.14 -5.58 -37.19
CA LEU A 627 -1.31 -5.75 -37.26
C LEU A 627 -1.93 -4.98 -38.43
N GLN A 628 -2.92 -5.62 -39.05
CA GLN A 628 -3.86 -4.99 -39.98
C GLN A 628 -5.24 -5.60 -39.74
N GLY A 629 -6.32 -4.86 -40.01
CA GLY A 629 -7.65 -5.43 -39.88
C GLY A 629 -8.75 -4.56 -40.49
N LYS A 630 -9.90 -5.18 -40.71
CA LYS A 630 -11.11 -4.51 -41.23
C LYS A 630 -12.33 -4.95 -40.42
N LEU A 631 -13.16 -3.98 -40.03
CA LEU A 631 -14.49 -4.22 -39.50
C LEU A 631 -15.45 -4.60 -40.63
N LEU A 632 -16.20 -5.67 -40.46
CA LEU A 632 -17.17 -6.19 -41.43
C LEU A 632 -18.55 -6.25 -40.77
N LEU A 633 -19.44 -5.37 -41.22
CA LEU A 633 -20.84 -5.28 -40.82
C LEU A 633 -21.67 -6.24 -41.68
N SER A 634 -22.43 -7.13 -41.06
CA SER A 634 -23.27 -8.08 -41.81
C SER A 634 -24.61 -7.45 -42.18
N GLY A 635 -24.89 -7.30 -43.48
CA GLY A 635 -26.19 -6.85 -44.00
C GLY A 635 -26.35 -5.33 -44.17
N VAL A 636 -25.25 -4.58 -44.22
CA VAL A 636 -25.23 -3.12 -44.38
C VAL A 636 -24.51 -2.78 -45.69
N ASP A 637 -25.07 -1.88 -46.50
CA ASP A 637 -24.44 -1.40 -47.74
C ASP A 637 -23.16 -0.62 -47.42
N ASP A 638 -22.08 -0.80 -48.21
CA ASP A 638 -20.75 -0.15 -48.06
C ASP A 638 -20.79 1.41 -48.11
N ARG A 639 -21.98 2.02 -48.21
CA ARG A 639 -22.22 3.47 -48.28
C ARG A 639 -22.74 4.09 -46.98
N THR A 640 -23.22 3.31 -46.01
CA THR A 640 -23.72 3.86 -44.74
C THR A 640 -22.63 3.80 -43.66
N ALA A 641 -22.26 4.98 -43.15
CA ALA A 641 -21.11 5.17 -42.26
C ALA A 641 -21.41 4.99 -40.76
N TYR A 642 -22.57 4.44 -40.40
CA TYR A 642 -23.04 4.30 -39.01
C TYR A 642 -23.70 2.94 -38.78
N LEU A 643 -23.80 2.55 -37.51
CA LEU A 643 -24.51 1.36 -37.06
C LEU A 643 -25.86 1.78 -36.44
N ALA A 644 -26.96 1.36 -37.05
CA ALA A 644 -28.29 1.53 -36.48
C ALA A 644 -28.49 0.54 -35.31
N LEU A 645 -28.85 1.07 -34.13
CA LEU A 645 -29.07 0.28 -32.92
C LEU A 645 -30.20 -0.73 -33.11
N GLY A 646 -29.91 -2.01 -32.89
CA GLY A 646 -30.86 -3.12 -33.07
C GLY A 646 -31.08 -3.59 -34.52
N ALA A 647 -30.43 -2.99 -35.52
CA ALA A 647 -30.52 -3.41 -36.93
C ALA A 647 -29.59 -4.59 -37.25
N VAL A 648 -28.34 -4.53 -36.81
CA VAL A 648 -27.33 -5.60 -36.99
C VAL A 648 -27.24 -6.44 -35.71
N ARG A 649 -27.16 -7.77 -35.86
CA ARG A 649 -27.02 -8.72 -34.74
C ARG A 649 -25.58 -9.12 -34.44
N ASN A 650 -24.74 -9.23 -35.46
CA ASN A 650 -23.37 -9.71 -35.33
C ASN A 650 -22.41 -8.79 -36.09
N ILE A 651 -21.32 -8.41 -35.43
CA ILE A 651 -20.17 -7.72 -36.04
C ILE A 651 -18.99 -8.70 -36.13
N SER A 652 -18.22 -8.61 -37.21
CA SER A 652 -16.99 -9.40 -37.36
C SER A 652 -15.78 -8.51 -37.63
N LEU A 653 -14.70 -8.74 -36.88
CA LEU A 653 -13.40 -8.10 -37.10
C LEU A 653 -12.48 -9.11 -37.76
N ASN A 654 -12.06 -8.87 -39.01
CA ASN A 654 -11.03 -9.69 -39.65
C ASN A 654 -9.65 -9.07 -39.36
N ILE A 655 -8.76 -9.84 -38.75
CA ILE A 655 -7.42 -9.43 -38.32
C ILE A 655 -6.36 -10.24 -39.06
N PHE A 656 -5.32 -9.54 -39.49
CA PHE A 656 -4.10 -10.08 -40.03
C PHE A 656 -2.94 -9.69 -39.13
N ILE A 657 -2.14 -10.68 -38.72
CA ILE A 657 -0.87 -10.46 -38.04
C ILE A 657 0.26 -11.05 -38.89
N SER A 658 1.34 -10.30 -39.06
CA SER A 658 2.56 -10.78 -39.72
C SER A 658 3.80 -10.48 -38.89
N ASN A 659 4.79 -11.36 -38.95
CA ASN A 659 6.10 -11.18 -38.32
C ASN A 659 7.14 -10.97 -39.43
N ILE A 660 7.79 -9.81 -39.45
CA ILE A 660 8.76 -9.40 -40.48
C ILE A 660 10.20 -9.65 -40.00
N GLY A 661 10.40 -9.72 -38.67
CA GLY A 661 11.70 -9.88 -37.99
C GLY A 661 12.11 -11.34 -37.77
N ASP A 662 12.88 -11.60 -36.71
CA ASP A 662 13.25 -12.95 -36.27
C ASP A 662 12.04 -13.72 -35.67
N ASP A 663 12.18 -15.02 -35.43
CA ASP A 663 11.14 -15.87 -34.84
C ASP A 663 10.61 -15.28 -33.51
N ALA A 664 9.29 -15.02 -33.47
CA ALA A 664 8.62 -14.39 -32.34
C ALA A 664 8.02 -15.45 -31.39
N TYR A 665 8.44 -15.44 -30.14
CA TYR A 665 8.02 -16.37 -29.09
C TYR A 665 6.89 -15.76 -28.25
N ASP A 666 5.93 -16.59 -27.81
CA ASP A 666 4.74 -16.17 -27.03
C ASP A 666 3.99 -14.97 -27.66
N THR A 667 3.78 -15.02 -28.98
CA THR A 667 3.00 -14.02 -29.72
C THR A 667 1.53 -14.06 -29.31
N ASN A 668 1.02 -12.94 -28.81
CA ASN A 668 -0.34 -12.78 -28.34
C ASN A 668 -0.96 -11.52 -28.96
N VAL A 669 -2.23 -11.62 -29.33
CA VAL A 669 -3.08 -10.51 -29.78
C VAL A 669 -4.19 -10.30 -28.75
N PHE A 670 -4.33 -9.08 -28.26
CA PHE A 670 -5.35 -8.68 -27.30
C PHE A 670 -6.41 -7.83 -27.98
N PHE A 671 -7.66 -8.02 -27.60
CA PHE A 671 -8.80 -7.23 -28.04
C PHE A 671 -9.46 -6.61 -26.81
N ASN A 672 -9.50 -5.29 -26.78
CA ASN A 672 -10.27 -4.50 -25.81
C ASN A 672 -11.45 -3.86 -26.56
N PHE A 673 -12.66 -4.06 -26.06
CA PHE A 673 -13.93 -3.70 -26.70
C PHE A 673 -14.97 -3.30 -25.64
N SER A 674 -16.00 -2.54 -26.01
CA SER A 674 -17.02 -2.09 -25.05
C SER A 674 -17.73 -3.27 -24.36
N GLY A 675 -17.95 -3.15 -23.04
CA GLY A 675 -18.61 -4.16 -22.22
C GLY A 675 -20.10 -4.40 -22.52
N GLU A 676 -20.69 -3.65 -23.46
CA GLU A 676 -22.02 -3.95 -24.02
C GLU A 676 -22.00 -5.07 -25.10
N LEU A 677 -20.80 -5.47 -25.57
CA LEU A 677 -20.62 -6.54 -26.56
C LEU A 677 -20.31 -7.89 -25.91
N PHE A 678 -20.83 -8.95 -26.50
CA PHE A 678 -20.50 -10.33 -26.11
C PHE A 678 -19.70 -11.04 -27.21
N PHE A 679 -18.56 -11.63 -26.84
CA PHE A 679 -17.78 -12.49 -27.73
C PHE A 679 -18.55 -13.78 -28.04
N ILE A 680 -18.80 -14.06 -29.33
CA ILE A 680 -19.50 -15.27 -29.79
C ILE A 680 -18.51 -16.39 -30.09
N LYS A 681 -17.60 -16.15 -31.05
CA LYS A 681 -16.64 -17.14 -31.54
C LYS A 681 -15.52 -16.52 -32.38
N MET A 682 -14.40 -17.22 -32.46
CA MET A 682 -13.36 -17.01 -33.48
C MET A 682 -13.65 -17.87 -34.72
N TRP A 683 -13.31 -17.37 -35.90
CA TRP A 683 -13.23 -18.12 -37.16
C TRP A 683 -11.82 -17.97 -37.74
N GLN A 684 -11.25 -19.06 -38.25
CA GLN A 684 -9.94 -19.08 -38.92
C GLN A 684 -10.04 -19.85 -40.25
N LYS A 685 -9.21 -19.52 -41.23
CA LYS A 685 -9.20 -20.23 -42.54
C LYS A 685 -8.51 -21.59 -42.50
N GLU A 686 -7.55 -21.78 -41.59
CA GLU A 686 -6.72 -22.98 -41.45
C GLU A 686 -6.43 -23.26 -39.97
N GLU A 687 -6.07 -24.49 -39.60
CA GLU A 687 -5.67 -24.88 -38.22
C GLU A 687 -4.26 -24.39 -37.85
N LEU A 688 -4.01 -23.09 -37.97
CA LEU A 688 -2.70 -22.44 -37.83
C LEU A 688 -2.27 -22.22 -36.36
N GLY A 689 -2.74 -23.03 -35.42
CA GLY A 689 -2.29 -22.98 -34.01
C GLY A 689 -2.63 -21.68 -33.28
N ILE A 690 -3.76 -21.05 -33.61
CA ILE A 690 -4.32 -19.90 -32.90
C ILE A 690 -5.30 -20.41 -31.82
N ALA A 691 -5.20 -19.88 -30.61
CA ALA A 691 -6.11 -20.20 -29.51
C ALA A 691 -6.49 -18.92 -28.75
N CYS A 692 -7.79 -18.64 -28.66
CA CYS A 692 -8.31 -17.50 -27.90
C CYS A 692 -8.96 -17.93 -26.58
N GLU A 693 -8.74 -17.13 -25.55
CA GLU A 693 -9.27 -17.25 -24.20
C GLU A 693 -9.85 -15.89 -23.79
N LEU A 694 -11.11 -15.88 -23.32
CA LEU A 694 -11.74 -14.69 -22.78
C LEU A 694 -11.28 -14.53 -21.32
N LEU A 695 -10.56 -13.45 -21.01
CA LEU A 695 -9.99 -13.22 -19.69
C LEU A 695 -10.94 -12.43 -18.80
N GLU A 696 -11.57 -11.40 -19.36
CA GLU A 696 -12.58 -10.54 -18.75
C GLU A 696 -13.71 -10.32 -19.77
N SER A 697 -14.85 -9.75 -19.36
CA SER A 697 -16.04 -9.56 -20.22
C SER A 697 -15.76 -8.80 -21.52
N ASP A 698 -14.83 -7.86 -21.45
CA ASP A 698 -14.40 -6.85 -22.40
C ASP A 698 -12.96 -7.09 -22.93
N PHE A 699 -12.32 -8.18 -22.49
CA PHE A 699 -10.91 -8.47 -22.80
C PHE A 699 -10.68 -9.91 -23.28
N LEU A 700 -10.41 -10.04 -24.59
CA LEU A 700 -10.11 -11.32 -25.25
C LEU A 700 -8.62 -11.40 -25.59
N LYS A 701 -7.99 -12.51 -25.21
CA LYS A 701 -6.58 -12.82 -25.54
C LYS A 701 -6.51 -13.96 -26.55
N CYS A 702 -5.78 -13.77 -27.65
CA CYS A 702 -5.52 -14.79 -28.67
C CYS A 702 -4.02 -15.07 -28.80
N SER A 703 -3.57 -16.26 -28.44
CA SER A 703 -2.20 -16.73 -28.70
C SER A 703 -2.08 -17.20 -30.15
N VAL A 704 -1.02 -16.79 -30.86
CA VAL A 704 -0.82 -17.05 -32.29
C VAL A 704 0.47 -17.85 -32.52
N GLY A 705 0.40 -18.93 -33.30
CA GLY A 705 1.59 -19.63 -33.79
C GLY A 705 2.34 -20.46 -32.74
N PHE A 706 1.67 -21.09 -31.78
CA PHE A 706 2.34 -21.86 -30.73
C PHE A 706 3.26 -22.97 -31.32
N PRO A 707 4.54 -23.10 -30.90
CA PRO A 707 5.21 -22.38 -29.81
C PRO A 707 5.96 -21.09 -30.21
N PHE A 708 6.11 -20.77 -31.51
CA PHE A 708 6.68 -19.52 -32.00
C PHE A 708 6.21 -19.18 -33.42
N MET A 709 5.94 -17.91 -33.66
CA MET A 709 5.55 -17.35 -34.94
C MET A 709 6.80 -17.04 -35.79
N ARG A 710 7.03 -17.86 -36.82
CA ARG A 710 8.24 -17.81 -37.65
C ARG A 710 8.46 -16.46 -38.35
N SER A 711 9.73 -16.13 -38.60
CA SER A 711 10.11 -15.03 -39.48
C SER A 711 9.37 -15.09 -40.83
N LYS A 712 8.86 -13.95 -41.29
CA LYS A 712 8.11 -13.75 -42.55
C LYS A 712 6.81 -14.55 -42.67
N SER A 713 6.24 -15.01 -41.55
CA SER A 713 4.92 -15.65 -41.52
C SER A 713 3.78 -14.63 -41.37
N ARG A 714 2.59 -15.00 -41.83
CA ARG A 714 1.34 -14.21 -41.73
C ARG A 714 0.18 -15.13 -41.37
N TYR A 715 -0.68 -14.67 -40.45
CA TYR A 715 -1.88 -15.36 -39.98
C TYR A 715 -3.09 -14.46 -40.20
N GLU A 716 -4.25 -15.05 -40.54
CA GLU A 716 -5.53 -14.38 -40.73
C GLU A 716 -6.60 -15.09 -39.88
N PHE A 717 -7.32 -14.32 -39.04
CA PHE A 717 -8.43 -14.83 -38.24
C PHE A 717 -9.47 -13.73 -37.98
N SER A 718 -10.72 -14.14 -37.86
CA SER A 718 -11.85 -13.25 -37.60
C SER A 718 -12.45 -13.50 -36.23
N VAL A 719 -12.79 -12.42 -35.51
CA VAL A 719 -13.45 -12.45 -34.20
C VAL A 719 -14.87 -11.92 -34.36
N ILE A 720 -15.88 -12.64 -33.85
CA ILE A 720 -17.31 -12.31 -34.02
C ILE A 720 -17.92 -11.94 -32.67
N PHE A 721 -18.61 -10.79 -32.65
CA PHE A 721 -19.26 -10.19 -31.48
C PHE A 721 -20.78 -10.06 -31.71
N ASP A 722 -21.55 -10.19 -30.62
CA ASP A 722 -22.99 -9.95 -30.57
C ASP A 722 -23.27 -8.47 -30.25
N THR A 723 -24.15 -7.84 -31.04
CA THR A 723 -24.58 -6.44 -30.90
C THR A 723 -26.02 -6.29 -30.41
N SER A 724 -26.71 -7.38 -30.06
CA SER A 724 -28.11 -7.35 -29.63
C SER A 724 -28.36 -6.67 -28.28
N HIS A 725 -27.31 -6.50 -27.47
CA HIS A 725 -27.38 -5.91 -26.13
C HIS A 725 -26.96 -4.42 -26.06
N LEU A 726 -26.61 -3.79 -27.18
CA LEU A 726 -26.20 -2.38 -27.23
C LEU A 726 -27.32 -1.45 -26.74
N THR A 727 -27.02 -0.63 -25.73
CA THR A 727 -27.98 0.29 -25.12
C THR A 727 -27.99 1.68 -25.77
N GLY A 728 -26.89 2.03 -26.45
CA GLY A 728 -26.69 3.34 -27.08
C GLY A 728 -26.11 4.42 -26.14
N GLN A 729 -25.57 4.04 -24.97
CA GLN A 729 -24.88 4.98 -24.09
C GLN A 729 -23.60 5.57 -24.72
N GLU A 730 -22.81 4.75 -25.41
CA GLU A 730 -21.63 5.21 -26.15
C GLU A 730 -22.02 5.93 -27.46
N GLU A 731 -21.22 6.89 -27.91
CA GLU A 731 -21.41 7.57 -29.22
C GLU A 731 -20.77 6.80 -30.37
N THR A 732 -19.61 6.20 -30.10
CA THR A 732 -18.85 5.42 -31.07
C THR A 732 -18.39 4.13 -30.41
N LEU A 733 -18.76 3.00 -30.98
CA LEU A 733 -18.26 1.72 -30.52
C LEU A 733 -16.81 1.56 -31.01
N THR A 734 -15.89 1.33 -30.08
CA THR A 734 -14.45 1.24 -30.37
C THR A 734 -13.88 -0.15 -30.05
N PHE A 735 -12.95 -0.59 -30.90
CA PHE A 735 -12.16 -1.80 -30.73
C PHE A 735 -10.68 -1.41 -30.76
N LEU A 736 -9.96 -1.69 -29.68
CA LEU A 736 -8.51 -1.55 -29.61
C LEU A 736 -7.87 -2.93 -29.64
N VAL A 737 -7.14 -3.23 -30.72
CA VAL A 737 -6.44 -4.50 -30.92
C VAL A 737 -4.94 -4.26 -30.81
N THR A 738 -4.25 -5.01 -29.97
CA THR A 738 -2.80 -4.87 -29.75
C THR A 738 -2.08 -6.21 -29.89
N ALA A 739 -0.90 -6.21 -30.51
CA ALA A 739 -0.03 -7.37 -30.62
C ALA A 739 1.19 -7.22 -29.71
N GLN A 740 1.65 -8.34 -29.16
CA GLN A 740 2.85 -8.40 -28.33
C GLN A 740 3.52 -9.77 -28.49
N SER A 741 4.84 -9.81 -28.50
CA SER A 741 5.63 -11.03 -28.30
C SER A 741 6.46 -10.95 -27.02
N GLY A 742 7.06 -12.07 -26.61
CA GLY A 742 8.06 -12.08 -25.55
C GLY A 742 9.45 -11.58 -26.00
N ASN A 743 9.67 -11.39 -27.30
CA ASN A 743 10.93 -10.89 -27.85
C ASN A 743 11.11 -9.39 -27.54
N VAL A 744 12.34 -8.90 -27.68
CA VAL A 744 12.58 -7.45 -27.78
C VAL A 744 12.14 -6.99 -29.18
N GLU A 745 11.43 -5.88 -29.24
CA GLU A 745 11.01 -5.24 -30.48
C GLU A 745 11.49 -3.79 -30.48
N ARG A 746 11.88 -3.26 -31.65
CA ARG A 746 12.50 -1.94 -31.75
C ARG A 746 11.44 -0.85 -31.56
N THR A 747 11.77 0.21 -30.84
CA THR A 747 10.84 1.33 -30.60
C THR A 747 10.30 1.98 -31.88
N GLU A 748 11.00 1.81 -33.00
CA GLU A 748 10.59 2.29 -34.32
C GLU A 748 9.44 1.45 -34.94
N SER A 749 9.32 0.15 -34.64
CA SER A 749 8.24 -0.74 -35.14
C SER A 749 7.08 -0.93 -34.17
N LEU A 750 7.14 -0.40 -32.94
CA LEU A 750 6.03 -0.52 -31.98
C LEU A 750 4.72 0.17 -32.43
N HIS A 751 4.73 0.95 -33.53
CA HIS A 751 3.58 1.73 -33.97
C HIS A 751 2.55 0.94 -34.79
N ASP A 752 2.95 -0.12 -35.50
CA ASP A 752 2.04 -1.02 -36.22
C ASP A 752 1.67 -2.30 -35.44
N ASN A 753 2.05 -2.35 -34.16
CA ASN A 753 1.53 -3.30 -33.17
C ASN A 753 0.14 -2.94 -32.61
N THR A 754 -0.42 -1.77 -32.94
CA THR A 754 -1.71 -1.31 -32.44
C THR A 754 -2.66 -0.94 -33.57
N LEU A 755 -3.90 -1.42 -33.49
CA LEU A 755 -4.96 -1.17 -34.46
C LEU A 755 -6.24 -0.73 -33.73
N THR A 756 -6.73 0.46 -34.07
CA THR A 756 -8.01 0.98 -33.57
C THR A 756 -9.05 0.96 -34.69
N LEU A 757 -10.21 0.35 -34.43
CA LEU A 757 -11.36 0.33 -35.34
C LEU A 757 -12.59 0.90 -34.62
N SER A 758 -13.32 1.82 -35.24
CA SER A 758 -14.47 2.48 -34.61
C SER A 758 -15.63 2.69 -35.58
N VAL A 759 -16.87 2.64 -35.07
CA VAL A 759 -18.10 2.93 -35.82
C VAL A 759 -19.08 3.74 -34.95
N PRO A 760 -19.68 4.83 -35.47
CA PRO A 760 -20.68 5.61 -34.73
C PRO A 760 -22.02 4.87 -34.60
N LEU A 761 -22.67 5.02 -33.45
CA LEU A 761 -23.97 4.45 -33.14
C LEU A 761 -25.08 5.49 -33.38
N MET A 762 -26.16 5.11 -34.06
CA MET A 762 -27.31 5.98 -34.35
C MET A 762 -28.63 5.28 -34.04
N HIS A 763 -29.66 6.06 -33.71
CA HIS A 763 -31.04 5.58 -33.60
C HIS A 763 -31.73 5.71 -34.96
N GLU A 764 -32.06 4.59 -35.61
CA GLU A 764 -32.84 4.59 -36.85
C GLU A 764 -34.31 4.31 -36.55
N VAL A 765 -35.19 5.27 -36.89
CA VAL A 765 -36.60 5.26 -36.50
C VAL A 765 -37.53 5.44 -37.70
N ASP A 766 -38.69 4.80 -37.64
CA ASP A 766 -39.83 5.03 -38.53
C ASP A 766 -41.06 5.20 -37.64
N SER A 767 -41.63 6.41 -37.61
CA SER A 767 -42.70 6.78 -36.69
C SER A 767 -43.96 7.13 -37.46
N SER A 768 -45.12 6.75 -36.90
CA SER A 768 -46.43 6.91 -37.54
C SER A 768 -47.48 7.46 -36.57
N ILE A 769 -48.44 8.22 -37.11
CA ILE A 769 -49.51 8.85 -36.35
C ILE A 769 -50.87 8.37 -36.86
N ASN A 770 -51.68 7.84 -35.95
CA ASN A 770 -53.11 7.59 -36.14
C ASN A 770 -53.93 8.51 -35.24
N GLY A 771 -55.17 8.80 -35.63
CA GLY A 771 -56.00 9.76 -34.89
C GLY A 771 -57.48 9.63 -35.22
N GLU A 772 -58.31 9.62 -34.18
CA GLU A 772 -59.77 9.50 -34.24
C GLU A 772 -60.44 10.53 -33.32
N VAL A 773 -61.71 10.82 -33.59
CA VAL A 773 -62.51 11.81 -32.85
C VAL A 773 -63.93 11.30 -32.65
N PHE A 774 -64.45 11.42 -31.43
CA PHE A 774 -65.79 10.98 -31.05
C PHE A 774 -66.60 12.13 -30.42
N PRO A 775 -67.83 12.41 -30.89
CA PRO A 775 -68.45 11.88 -32.11
C PRO A 775 -67.81 12.46 -33.40
N THR A 776 -67.82 11.69 -34.49
CA THR A 776 -67.36 12.14 -35.81
C THR A 776 -68.28 13.19 -36.45
N SER A 777 -69.54 13.24 -36.03
CA SER A 777 -70.49 14.28 -36.44
C SER A 777 -71.59 14.49 -35.39
N PHE A 778 -72.07 15.72 -35.24
CA PHE A 778 -73.18 16.06 -34.34
C PHE A 778 -74.11 17.12 -34.94
N PHE A 779 -75.36 17.18 -34.48
CA PHE A 779 -76.34 18.19 -34.90
C PHE A 779 -76.41 19.36 -33.93
N TYR A 780 -76.61 20.58 -34.41
CA TYR A 780 -76.81 21.78 -33.58
C TYR A 780 -77.85 22.74 -34.19
N GLY A 781 -78.65 23.41 -33.35
CA GLY A 781 -79.68 24.36 -33.77
C GLY A 781 -80.72 24.58 -32.68
N ASP A 782 -81.64 25.53 -32.89
CA ASP A 782 -82.68 25.86 -31.91
C ASP A 782 -83.72 24.75 -31.70
N SER A 783 -83.79 23.78 -32.62
CA SER A 783 -84.71 22.63 -32.63
C SER A 783 -84.10 21.35 -32.05
N VAL A 784 -82.91 21.40 -31.46
CA VAL A 784 -82.24 20.26 -30.80
C VAL A 784 -82.38 20.43 -29.29
N GLU A 785 -82.83 19.39 -28.58
CA GLU A 785 -83.00 19.45 -27.12
C GLU A 785 -81.68 19.75 -26.40
N ALA A 786 -81.71 20.69 -25.46
CA ALA A 786 -80.55 21.12 -24.68
C ALA A 786 -79.94 20.00 -23.80
N SER A 787 -80.70 18.94 -23.51
CA SER A 787 -80.26 17.71 -22.85
C SER A 787 -79.09 17.02 -23.56
N ASN A 788 -78.96 17.18 -24.88
CA ASN A 788 -77.88 16.60 -25.67
C ASN A 788 -76.54 17.34 -25.55
N PHE A 789 -76.51 18.50 -24.89
CA PHE A 789 -75.32 19.31 -24.72
C PHE A 789 -74.93 19.44 -23.24
N VAL A 790 -73.63 19.58 -22.99
CA VAL A 790 -73.09 19.83 -21.65
C VAL A 790 -73.25 21.32 -21.33
N GLN A 791 -73.92 21.63 -20.22
CA GLN A 791 -73.94 22.98 -19.64
C GLN A 791 -73.00 23.03 -18.43
N LEU A 792 -72.14 24.05 -18.38
CA LEU A 792 -71.25 24.30 -17.23
C LEU A 792 -71.98 25.13 -16.17
N GLU A 793 -71.80 24.80 -14.90
CA GLU A 793 -72.31 25.60 -13.80
C GLU A 793 -71.84 27.07 -13.91
N ASN A 794 -72.75 28.00 -13.62
CA ASN A 794 -72.59 29.45 -13.76
C ASN A 794 -72.45 30.02 -15.19
N HIS A 795 -72.74 29.26 -16.26
CA HIS A 795 -72.73 29.77 -17.64
C HIS A 795 -73.97 29.34 -18.46
N GLU A 796 -74.42 30.21 -19.36
CA GLU A 796 -75.61 29.96 -20.22
C GLU A 796 -75.27 29.28 -21.57
N CYS A 797 -73.99 29.14 -21.93
CA CYS A 797 -73.59 28.48 -23.17
C CYS A 797 -73.79 26.95 -23.11
N LEU A 798 -74.27 26.37 -24.22
CA LEU A 798 -74.30 24.94 -24.46
C LEU A 798 -73.00 24.47 -25.14
N PHE A 799 -72.51 23.29 -24.72
CA PHE A 799 -71.26 22.72 -25.25
C PHE A 799 -71.43 21.29 -25.76
N GLN A 800 -70.86 20.99 -26.93
CA GLN A 800 -70.68 19.62 -27.40
C GLN A 800 -69.37 19.05 -26.83
N SER A 801 -69.44 17.88 -26.18
CA SER A 801 -68.24 17.14 -25.79
C SER A 801 -67.62 16.44 -27.00
N LEU A 802 -66.30 16.58 -27.16
CA LEU A 802 -65.48 15.93 -28.17
C LEU A 802 -64.29 15.25 -27.48
N ASN A 803 -64.08 13.97 -27.76
CA ASN A 803 -62.88 13.23 -27.35
C ASN A 803 -62.02 12.96 -28.58
N PHE A 804 -60.76 13.38 -28.55
CA PHE A 804 -59.76 13.07 -29.58
C PHE A 804 -58.77 12.05 -29.03
N THR A 805 -58.59 10.95 -29.73
CA THR A 805 -57.59 9.91 -29.41
C THR A 805 -56.56 9.89 -30.53
N LEU A 806 -55.31 10.23 -30.19
CA LEU A 806 -54.15 10.21 -31.10
C LEU A 806 -53.18 9.14 -30.64
N GLN A 807 -52.68 8.32 -31.56
CA GLN A 807 -51.74 7.25 -31.28
C GLN A 807 -50.47 7.45 -32.12
N VAL A 808 -49.32 7.55 -31.45
CA VAL A 808 -48.00 7.58 -32.08
C VAL A 808 -47.35 6.19 -31.94
N TYR A 809 -46.88 5.59 -33.02
CA TYR A 809 -46.33 4.24 -33.06
C TYR A 809 -44.95 4.21 -33.75
N ASN A 810 -43.96 3.57 -33.11
CA ASN A 810 -42.60 3.41 -33.64
C ASN A 810 -42.44 2.03 -34.32
N ALA A 811 -42.38 2.02 -35.65
CA ALA A 811 -42.12 0.85 -36.49
C ALA A 811 -40.62 0.59 -36.73
N GLY A 812 -39.74 1.51 -36.33
CA GLY A 812 -38.30 1.47 -36.62
C GLY A 812 -37.52 0.33 -35.95
N PRO A 813 -36.28 0.05 -36.41
CA PRO A 813 -35.41 -0.92 -35.76
C PRO A 813 -34.90 -0.47 -34.40
N SER A 814 -34.73 0.84 -34.17
CA SER A 814 -34.25 1.41 -32.91
C SER A 814 -35.37 2.00 -32.05
N THR A 815 -35.12 2.11 -30.74
CA THR A 815 -35.93 2.93 -29.82
C THR A 815 -35.85 4.41 -30.20
N LEU A 816 -36.99 5.10 -30.26
CA LEU A 816 -37.10 6.54 -30.47
C LEU A 816 -36.85 7.23 -29.12
N PRO A 817 -35.75 7.97 -28.90
CA PRO A 817 -35.38 8.47 -27.57
C PRO A 817 -36.30 9.59 -27.05
N GLY A 818 -36.94 10.35 -27.94
CA GLY A 818 -37.94 11.37 -27.62
C GLY A 818 -38.46 12.04 -28.88
N ALA A 819 -39.67 12.62 -28.82
CA ALA A 819 -40.28 13.33 -29.94
C ALA A 819 -41.31 14.38 -29.50
N PHE A 820 -41.54 15.39 -30.33
CA PHE A 820 -42.52 16.44 -30.12
C PHE A 820 -43.71 16.27 -31.05
N LEU A 821 -44.93 16.27 -30.51
CA LEU A 821 -46.16 16.26 -31.28
C LEU A 821 -46.86 17.62 -31.17
N ASP A 822 -46.92 18.36 -32.28
CA ASP A 822 -47.68 19.60 -32.43
C ASP A 822 -49.08 19.27 -32.98
N ILE A 823 -50.15 19.61 -32.26
CA ILE A 823 -51.54 19.38 -32.67
C ILE A 823 -52.26 20.72 -32.82
N SER A 824 -52.80 21.02 -34.01
CA SER A 824 -53.46 22.30 -34.32
C SER A 824 -54.97 22.14 -34.51
N PHE A 825 -55.76 22.86 -33.69
CA PHE A 825 -57.22 22.93 -33.74
C PHE A 825 -57.70 24.32 -34.22
N PRO A 826 -58.66 24.42 -35.17
CA PRO A 826 -59.12 25.71 -35.71
C PRO A 826 -60.11 26.42 -34.78
N ASN A 827 -59.61 27.29 -33.90
CA ASN A 827 -60.33 27.80 -32.74
C ASN A 827 -61.32 28.96 -32.99
N ARG A 828 -61.45 29.50 -34.23
CA ARG A 828 -62.37 30.62 -34.54
C ARG A 828 -63.04 30.51 -35.91
N LEU A 829 -64.32 30.91 -36.00
CA LEU A 829 -65.12 30.90 -37.23
C LEU A 829 -64.71 31.99 -38.26
N SER A 830 -64.00 33.01 -37.80
CA SER A 830 -63.55 34.21 -38.52
C SER A 830 -62.22 34.70 -37.92
N ALA A 831 -61.51 35.61 -38.59
CA ALA A 831 -60.24 36.16 -38.08
C ALA A 831 -60.41 36.90 -36.73
N THR A 832 -61.54 37.59 -36.55
CA THR A 832 -61.96 38.27 -35.33
C THR A 832 -63.24 37.61 -34.79
N GLY A 833 -63.23 37.16 -33.53
CA GLY A 833 -64.37 36.46 -32.92
C GLY A 833 -64.01 35.71 -31.64
N ALA A 834 -65.01 35.11 -31.00
CA ALA A 834 -64.86 34.27 -29.81
C ALA A 834 -64.20 32.91 -30.12
N GLU A 835 -63.63 32.28 -29.09
CA GLU A 835 -62.95 30.98 -29.16
C GLU A 835 -63.96 29.84 -29.03
N ILE A 836 -63.82 28.82 -29.88
CA ILE A 836 -64.79 27.72 -30.05
C ILE A 836 -64.54 26.59 -29.04
N PHE A 837 -63.27 26.26 -28.79
CA PHE A 837 -62.88 25.07 -28.03
C PHE A 837 -62.35 25.41 -26.64
N HIS A 838 -62.83 24.66 -25.64
CA HIS A 838 -62.36 24.69 -24.27
C HIS A 838 -61.86 23.29 -23.88
N ILE A 839 -60.54 23.12 -23.73
CA ILE A 839 -59.93 21.86 -23.28
C ILE A 839 -60.25 21.66 -21.79
N GLN A 840 -60.87 20.53 -21.45
CA GLN A 840 -61.11 20.13 -20.06
C GLN A 840 -59.90 19.41 -19.47
N GLN A 841 -59.44 18.37 -20.17
CA GLN A 841 -58.37 17.48 -19.70
C GLN A 841 -57.62 16.89 -20.89
N MET A 842 -56.32 16.66 -20.69
CA MET A 842 -55.48 15.87 -21.58
C MET A 842 -54.84 14.76 -20.76
N MET A 843 -54.79 13.55 -21.31
CA MET A 843 -54.11 12.39 -20.73
C MET A 843 -53.13 11.84 -21.76
N VAL A 844 -51.88 11.62 -21.36
CA VAL A 844 -50.89 10.85 -22.12
C VAL A 844 -50.79 9.49 -21.46
N GLY A 845 -50.83 8.41 -22.24
CA GLY A 845 -50.81 7.05 -21.72
C GLY A 845 -49.56 6.74 -20.90
N GLN A 846 -49.75 6.11 -19.73
CA GLN A 846 -48.68 5.54 -18.89
C GLN A 846 -47.56 6.53 -18.50
N ASP A 847 -47.89 7.81 -18.29
CA ASP A 847 -46.92 8.90 -17.99
C ASP A 847 -45.80 9.07 -19.03
N LYS A 848 -45.98 8.54 -20.25
CA LYS A 848 -44.99 8.57 -21.35
C LYS A 848 -44.80 9.94 -22.00
N GLY A 849 -45.21 11.03 -21.36
CA GLY A 849 -45.04 12.39 -21.87
C GLY A 849 -45.91 13.44 -21.17
N SER A 850 -45.79 14.69 -21.60
CA SER A 850 -46.58 15.81 -21.06
C SER A 850 -47.07 16.74 -22.18
N CYS A 851 -48.34 17.14 -22.14
CA CYS A 851 -48.95 18.07 -23.08
C CYS A 851 -49.22 19.45 -22.46
N SER A 852 -48.96 20.51 -23.22
CA SER A 852 -49.14 21.90 -22.82
C SER A 852 -49.88 22.69 -23.90
N PHE A 853 -50.62 23.73 -23.50
CA PHE A 853 -51.36 24.62 -24.39
C PHE A 853 -51.44 26.03 -23.79
N HIS A 854 -51.66 27.04 -24.63
CA HIS A 854 -51.84 28.42 -24.16
C HIS A 854 -53.31 28.65 -23.75
N ARG A 855 -53.53 29.13 -22.52
CA ARG A 855 -54.86 29.16 -21.87
C ARG A 855 -55.42 30.58 -21.84
N ASN A 856 -56.54 30.82 -22.52
CA ASN A 856 -57.35 32.03 -22.39
C ASN A 856 -58.53 31.81 -21.42
N HIS A 857 -58.93 32.87 -20.71
CA HIS A 857 -59.60 32.73 -19.40
C HIS A 857 -61.14 32.90 -19.37
N SER A 858 -61.83 32.81 -20.52
CA SER A 858 -63.29 32.99 -20.61
C SER A 858 -63.97 31.89 -21.46
N PRO A 859 -64.60 30.86 -20.85
CA PRO A 859 -65.14 29.70 -21.59
C PRO A 859 -66.45 29.97 -22.35
N CYS A 860 -67.20 31.01 -21.97
CA CYS A 860 -68.47 31.38 -22.60
C CYS A 860 -68.49 32.89 -22.85
N VAL A 861 -68.21 33.29 -24.09
CA VAL A 861 -68.38 34.66 -24.58
C VAL A 861 -69.48 34.64 -25.62
N VAL A 862 -70.70 35.03 -25.22
CA VAL A 862 -71.83 35.23 -26.15
C VAL A 862 -71.67 36.62 -26.77
N PRO A 863 -71.33 36.76 -28.07
CA PRO A 863 -71.11 38.07 -28.65
C PRO A 863 -72.46 38.76 -28.91
N GLN A 864 -72.74 39.89 -28.26
CA GLN A 864 -73.88 40.74 -28.60
C GLN A 864 -73.49 41.66 -29.77
N GLU A 865 -74.13 41.46 -30.93
CA GLU A 865 -74.07 42.41 -32.05
C GLU A 865 -75.50 42.71 -32.51
N ASN A 866 -75.76 43.97 -32.83
CA ASN A 866 -77.08 44.42 -33.27
C ASN A 866 -77.38 43.87 -34.68
N GLU A 867 -78.43 43.06 -34.81
CA GLU A 867 -78.85 42.53 -36.11
C GLU A 867 -79.30 43.66 -37.05
N ASN A 868 -78.50 43.94 -38.08
CA ASN A 868 -78.90 44.81 -39.17
C ASN A 868 -79.90 44.07 -40.07
N ILE A 869 -81.10 44.64 -40.25
CA ILE A 869 -82.21 44.07 -41.05
C ILE A 869 -81.79 43.62 -42.47
N PHE A 870 -80.78 44.26 -43.05
CA PHE A 870 -80.19 43.85 -44.33
C PHE A 870 -79.52 42.47 -44.32
N HIS A 871 -78.91 42.06 -43.20
CA HIS A 871 -78.30 40.74 -43.06
C HIS A 871 -79.35 39.61 -43.09
N THR A 872 -80.52 39.84 -42.48
CA THR A 872 -81.66 38.91 -42.47
C THR A 872 -82.21 38.70 -43.89
N ILE A 873 -82.29 39.78 -44.68
CA ILE A 873 -82.72 39.72 -46.08
C ILE A 873 -81.68 38.98 -46.94
N PHE A 874 -80.38 39.27 -46.76
CA PHE A 874 -79.32 38.62 -47.53
C PHE A 874 -79.20 37.12 -47.22
N ALA A 875 -79.30 36.74 -45.93
CA ALA A 875 -79.25 35.35 -45.49
C ALA A 875 -80.38 34.48 -46.09
N PHE A 876 -81.54 35.06 -46.37
CA PHE A 876 -82.67 34.37 -46.99
C PHE A 876 -82.42 34.01 -48.47
N PHE A 877 -81.52 34.73 -49.17
CA PHE A 877 -81.17 34.47 -50.57
C PHE A 877 -79.88 33.65 -50.76
N THR A 878 -79.05 33.49 -49.72
CA THR A 878 -77.83 32.67 -49.78
C THR A 878 -78.13 31.19 -49.49
N LYS A 879 -77.84 30.29 -50.45
CA LYS A 879 -77.88 28.83 -50.21
C LYS A 879 -76.90 28.44 -49.10
N SER A 880 -77.34 27.66 -48.13
CA SER A 880 -76.53 27.17 -47.00
C SER A 880 -75.50 26.13 -47.48
N GLY A 881 -74.24 26.55 -47.56
CA GLY A 881 -73.12 25.70 -48.02
C GLY A 881 -72.37 24.98 -46.88
N ARG A 882 -71.39 24.15 -47.28
CA ARG A 882 -70.42 23.50 -46.37
C ARG A 882 -69.20 24.41 -46.16
N LYS A 883 -68.83 24.67 -44.91
CA LYS A 883 -67.70 25.50 -44.52
C LYS A 883 -66.60 24.63 -43.91
N VAL A 884 -65.38 24.71 -44.45
CA VAL A 884 -64.23 23.94 -43.96
C VAL A 884 -63.28 24.86 -43.18
N LEU A 885 -63.00 24.46 -41.95
CA LEU A 885 -62.07 25.11 -41.02
C LEU A 885 -60.81 24.24 -40.92
N ASP A 886 -59.69 24.76 -41.44
CA ASP A 886 -58.36 24.14 -41.41
C ASP A 886 -57.34 25.21 -41.05
N CYS A 887 -56.33 24.84 -40.25
CA CYS A 887 -55.29 25.73 -39.74
C CYS A 887 -54.26 26.16 -40.78
N GLU A 888 -54.09 25.41 -41.88
CA GLU A 888 -53.19 25.82 -42.97
C GLU A 888 -53.72 27.00 -43.78
N ARG A 889 -55.01 27.34 -43.68
CA ARG A 889 -55.61 28.40 -44.50
C ARG A 889 -55.30 29.79 -43.91
N PRO A 890 -54.77 30.75 -44.72
CA PRO A 890 -54.38 32.06 -44.21
C PRO A 890 -55.58 32.83 -43.63
N GLY A 891 -55.33 33.56 -42.54
CA GLY A 891 -56.35 34.35 -41.83
C GLY A 891 -57.19 33.58 -40.81
N ARG A 892 -56.78 32.37 -40.41
CA ARG A 892 -57.43 31.55 -39.37
C ARG A 892 -56.62 31.56 -38.06
N SER A 893 -57.32 31.59 -36.93
CA SER A 893 -56.73 31.50 -35.59
C SER A 893 -56.81 30.08 -35.08
N CYS A 894 -55.70 29.51 -34.62
CA CYS A 894 -55.62 28.12 -34.18
C CYS A 894 -55.08 27.98 -32.76
N LEU A 895 -55.65 27.00 -32.04
CA LEU A 895 -55.18 26.53 -30.76
C LEU A 895 -54.16 25.41 -31.01
N ILE A 896 -52.92 25.61 -30.56
CA ILE A 896 -51.83 24.63 -30.70
C ILE A 896 -51.62 23.96 -29.35
N VAL A 897 -51.74 22.64 -29.32
CA VAL A 897 -51.35 21.79 -28.20
C VAL A 897 -49.99 21.18 -28.54
N ARG A 898 -49.02 21.29 -27.62
CA ARG A 898 -47.69 20.70 -27.77
C ARG A 898 -47.50 19.59 -26.75
N CYS A 899 -47.26 18.37 -27.23
CA CYS A 899 -46.93 17.22 -26.40
C CYS A 899 -45.46 16.84 -26.58
N ASN A 900 -44.74 16.74 -25.46
CA ASN A 900 -43.39 16.16 -25.42
C ASN A 900 -43.52 14.69 -25.02
N LEU A 901 -43.07 13.78 -25.89
CA LEU A 901 -43.13 12.33 -25.72
C LEU A 901 -41.77 11.81 -25.26
N SER A 902 -41.80 10.96 -24.24
CA SER A 902 -40.64 10.23 -23.75
C SER A 902 -40.24 9.08 -24.70
N SER A 903 -39.15 8.39 -24.36
CA SER A 903 -38.60 7.29 -25.15
C SER A 903 -39.64 6.21 -25.49
N LEU A 904 -39.83 5.95 -26.79
CA LEU A 904 -40.79 4.98 -27.32
C LEU A 904 -40.04 3.76 -27.91
N PRO A 905 -40.10 2.58 -27.24
CA PRO A 905 -39.47 1.36 -27.72
C PRO A 905 -39.97 0.92 -29.10
N LYS A 906 -39.19 0.05 -29.74
CA LYS A 906 -39.57 -0.61 -31.00
C LYS A 906 -40.91 -1.33 -30.85
N ALA A 907 -41.81 -1.09 -31.80
CA ALA A 907 -43.14 -1.69 -31.89
C ALA A 907 -44.07 -1.38 -30.70
N GLU A 908 -43.80 -0.33 -29.92
CA GLU A 908 -44.74 0.25 -28.95
C GLU A 908 -45.48 1.47 -29.53
N SER A 909 -46.65 1.76 -28.94
CA SER A 909 -47.39 2.99 -29.17
C SER A 909 -47.55 3.84 -27.89
N CYS A 910 -47.79 5.13 -28.09
CA CYS A 910 -48.20 6.08 -27.06
C CYS A 910 -49.53 6.72 -27.45
N ASP A 911 -50.54 6.58 -26.60
CA ASP A 911 -51.88 7.14 -26.80
C ASP A 911 -52.03 8.48 -26.08
N ILE A 912 -52.69 9.44 -26.72
CA ILE A 912 -52.94 10.79 -26.22
C ILE A 912 -54.44 11.06 -26.36
N ASN A 913 -55.12 11.23 -25.23
CA ASN A 913 -56.56 11.51 -25.18
C ASN A 913 -56.78 12.97 -24.77
N ILE A 914 -57.52 13.72 -25.60
CA ILE A 914 -57.84 15.13 -25.40
C ILE A 914 -59.35 15.28 -25.30
N TYR A 915 -59.83 15.62 -24.10
CA TYR A 915 -61.23 15.90 -23.82
C TYR A 915 -61.48 17.41 -23.92
N MET A 916 -62.34 17.82 -24.84
CA MET A 916 -62.66 19.23 -25.06
C MET A 916 -64.16 19.47 -25.25
N LEU A 917 -64.58 20.68 -24.91
CA LEU A 917 -65.92 21.20 -25.10
C LEU A 917 -65.91 22.21 -26.26
N LEU A 918 -66.76 21.99 -27.25
CA LEU A 918 -67.03 22.93 -28.35
C LEU A 918 -68.28 23.76 -27.99
N ASN A 919 -68.18 25.08 -28.02
CA ASN A 919 -69.31 25.98 -27.76
C ASN A 919 -70.26 26.06 -28.99
N THR A 920 -71.49 25.56 -28.84
CA THR A 920 -72.43 25.44 -29.97
C THR A 920 -73.17 26.74 -30.29
N GLU A 921 -73.28 27.67 -29.32
CA GLU A 921 -73.88 28.99 -29.53
C GLU A 921 -73.05 29.85 -30.50
N ILE A 922 -71.73 29.64 -30.56
CA ILE A 922 -70.87 30.26 -31.57
C ILE A 922 -71.20 29.72 -32.97
N LEU A 923 -71.54 28.43 -33.11
CA LEU A 923 -71.86 27.82 -34.40
C LEU A 923 -73.21 28.28 -34.96
N LYS A 924 -74.21 28.53 -34.11
CA LYS A 924 -75.54 29.04 -34.53
C LYS A 924 -75.48 30.37 -35.29
N LYS A 925 -74.40 31.14 -35.15
CA LYS A 925 -74.20 32.42 -35.87
C LYS A 925 -73.85 32.26 -37.35
N ASP A 926 -73.45 31.07 -37.79
CA ASP A 926 -73.02 30.83 -39.16
C ASP A 926 -74.17 30.24 -39.98
N SER A 927 -74.47 30.84 -41.14
CA SER A 927 -75.55 30.38 -42.03
C SER A 927 -75.21 29.13 -42.87
N SER A 928 -74.12 28.45 -42.55
CA SER A 928 -73.68 27.21 -43.19
C SER A 928 -74.56 26.03 -42.77
N SER A 929 -74.82 25.10 -43.68
CA SER A 929 -75.56 23.86 -43.37
C SER A 929 -74.67 22.83 -42.68
N VAL A 930 -73.37 22.84 -42.99
CA VAL A 930 -72.35 21.93 -42.44
C VAL A 930 -71.07 22.70 -42.16
N ILE A 931 -70.52 22.58 -40.95
CA ILE A 931 -69.20 23.09 -40.59
C ILE A 931 -68.27 21.89 -40.36
N GLN A 932 -67.30 21.73 -41.25
CA GLN A 932 -66.28 20.69 -41.16
C GLN A 932 -65.02 21.25 -40.48
N PHE A 933 -64.56 20.57 -39.43
CA PHE A 933 -63.35 20.91 -38.69
C PHE A 933 -62.24 19.94 -39.07
N VAL A 934 -61.07 20.48 -39.43
CA VAL A 934 -59.85 19.73 -39.73
C VAL A 934 -58.82 20.06 -38.66
N THR A 935 -58.54 19.08 -37.81
CA THR A 935 -57.42 19.10 -36.86
C THR A 935 -56.23 18.41 -37.51
N ARG A 936 -55.01 18.89 -37.29
CA ARG A 936 -53.78 18.22 -37.78
C ARG A 936 -52.86 17.92 -36.61
N ALA A 937 -52.25 16.73 -36.62
CA ALA A 937 -51.21 16.34 -35.69
C ALA A 937 -49.92 16.07 -36.48
N ARG A 938 -48.84 16.76 -36.12
CA ARG A 938 -47.52 16.63 -36.75
C ARG A 938 -46.48 16.20 -35.73
N LEU A 939 -45.76 15.12 -36.02
CA LEU A 939 -44.62 14.67 -35.23
C LEU A 939 -43.34 15.36 -35.70
N ARG A 940 -42.43 15.61 -34.76
CA ARG A 940 -41.07 16.10 -34.99
C ARG A 940 -40.11 15.34 -34.09
N VAL A 941 -39.08 14.76 -34.68
CA VAL A 941 -38.00 14.09 -33.96
C VAL A 941 -36.89 15.10 -33.68
N ASP A 942 -36.20 14.94 -32.55
CA ASP A 942 -35.04 15.77 -32.20
C ASP A 942 -33.76 15.17 -32.79
N HIS A 943 -33.15 15.85 -33.74
CA HIS A 943 -31.91 15.40 -34.38
C HIS A 943 -30.69 15.46 -33.44
N ASP A 944 -30.74 16.29 -32.38
CA ASP A 944 -29.66 16.35 -31.38
C ASP A 944 -29.55 15.05 -30.57
N LEU A 945 -30.59 14.20 -30.59
CA LEU A 945 -30.63 12.88 -29.96
C LEU A 945 -30.05 11.74 -30.84
N ARG A 946 -29.25 12.07 -31.88
CA ARG A 946 -28.60 11.12 -32.80
C ARG A 946 -29.61 10.21 -33.53
N VAL A 947 -30.73 10.80 -33.95
CA VAL A 947 -31.82 10.09 -34.62
C VAL A 947 -31.81 10.33 -36.13
N VAL A 948 -31.90 9.24 -36.89
CA VAL A 948 -32.00 9.23 -38.35
C VAL A 948 -33.36 8.63 -38.71
N GLU A 949 -34.15 9.39 -39.49
CA GLU A 949 -35.44 8.93 -40.01
C GLU A 949 -35.25 8.12 -41.29
N VAL A 950 -36.02 7.04 -41.46
CA VAL A 950 -35.92 6.17 -42.63
C VAL A 950 -36.38 6.92 -43.91
N PRO A 951 -35.56 7.00 -44.97
CA PRO A 951 -35.97 7.63 -46.22
C PRO A 951 -37.10 6.83 -46.89
N ASN A 952 -38.28 7.46 -47.04
CA ASN A 952 -39.59 6.89 -47.38
C ASN A 952 -40.45 6.36 -46.21
N GLY A 953 -40.22 6.84 -44.97
CA GLY A 953 -41.08 6.58 -43.81
C GLY A 953 -42.52 7.09 -43.95
N SER A 954 -43.34 6.79 -42.94
CA SER A 954 -44.76 7.18 -42.93
C SER A 954 -44.97 8.71 -42.85
N PRO A 955 -46.13 9.27 -43.27
CA PRO A 955 -46.30 10.72 -43.32
C PRO A 955 -46.24 11.38 -41.93
N GLU A 956 -45.35 12.38 -41.79
CA GLU A 956 -45.15 13.18 -40.55
C GLU A 956 -46.43 13.84 -39.99
N GLU A 957 -47.44 14.05 -40.82
CA GLU A 957 -48.66 14.76 -40.47
C GLU A 957 -49.92 13.95 -40.77
N LYS A 958 -50.85 13.91 -39.80
CA LYS A 958 -52.14 13.23 -39.90
C LYS A 958 -53.30 14.21 -39.65
N PRO A 959 -54.24 14.38 -40.60
CA PRO A 959 -55.48 15.12 -40.36
C PRO A 959 -56.55 14.22 -39.70
N VAL A 960 -57.24 14.78 -38.70
CA VAL A 960 -58.42 14.20 -38.03
C VAL A 960 -59.59 15.16 -38.24
N VAL A 961 -60.75 14.63 -38.64
CA VAL A 961 -61.85 15.43 -39.22
C VAL A 961 -63.19 15.07 -38.59
N PHE A 962 -63.98 16.09 -38.23
CA PHE A 962 -65.35 15.92 -37.75
C PHE A 962 -66.29 17.03 -38.27
N GLU A 963 -67.60 16.82 -38.17
CA GLU A 963 -68.61 17.70 -38.76
C GLU A 963 -69.71 18.14 -37.78
N ALA A 964 -70.02 19.43 -37.78
CA ALA A 964 -71.19 19.99 -37.12
C ALA A 964 -72.29 20.26 -38.18
N LEU A 965 -73.47 19.68 -37.99
CA LEU A 965 -74.60 19.71 -38.92
C LEU A 965 -75.69 20.65 -38.37
N HIS A 966 -76.10 21.67 -39.13
CA HIS A 966 -77.07 22.64 -38.63
C HIS A 966 -78.52 22.19 -38.86
N ASN A 967 -79.32 22.08 -37.79
CA ASN A 967 -80.72 21.65 -37.84
C ASN A 967 -81.67 22.82 -38.11
N LEU A 968 -81.73 23.27 -39.37
CA LEU A 968 -82.65 24.33 -39.81
C LEU A 968 -84.08 23.80 -40.04
N GLU A 969 -84.99 24.11 -39.12
CA GLU A 969 -86.41 24.20 -39.50
C GLU A 969 -86.61 25.47 -40.35
N PRO A 970 -87.31 25.39 -41.50
CA PRO A 970 -87.58 26.56 -42.31
C PRO A 970 -88.56 27.49 -41.59
N ARG A 971 -88.07 28.59 -41.00
CA ARG A 971 -88.89 29.66 -40.41
C ARG A 971 -89.76 30.34 -41.47
N GLY A 972 -90.91 29.73 -41.77
CA GLY A 972 -91.94 30.24 -42.66
C GLY A 972 -92.72 31.41 -42.07
N TYR A 973 -92.05 32.55 -41.86
CA TYR A 973 -92.66 33.78 -41.36
C TYR A 973 -92.49 34.93 -42.37
N VAL A 974 -93.41 35.02 -43.33
CA VAL A 974 -93.65 36.28 -44.04
C VAL A 974 -94.39 37.19 -43.07
N VAL A 975 -93.70 38.20 -42.53
CA VAL A 975 -94.29 39.16 -41.59
C VAL A 975 -95.43 39.91 -42.29
N GLY A 976 -96.65 39.79 -41.75
CA GLY A 976 -97.87 40.29 -42.35
C GLY A 976 -97.87 41.78 -42.69
N TRP A 977 -96.96 42.58 -42.11
CA TRP A 977 -96.73 43.98 -42.48
C TRP A 977 -96.30 44.18 -43.94
N ILE A 978 -95.56 43.25 -44.55
CA ILE A 978 -95.20 43.35 -45.98
C ILE A 978 -96.45 43.20 -46.84
N ILE A 979 -97.28 42.20 -46.53
CA ILE A 979 -98.60 42.02 -47.16
C ILE A 979 -99.47 43.25 -46.91
N ALA A 980 -99.49 43.77 -45.68
CA ALA A 980 -100.28 44.94 -45.30
C ALA A 980 -99.85 46.21 -46.04
N ILE A 981 -98.56 46.46 -46.25
CA ILE A 981 -98.06 47.62 -47.03
C ILE A 981 -98.52 47.49 -48.49
N SER A 982 -98.42 46.30 -49.11
CA SER A 982 -98.96 46.07 -50.46
C SER A 982 -100.48 46.25 -50.52
N LEU A 983 -101.22 45.78 -49.50
CA LEU A 983 -102.67 45.93 -49.40
C LEU A 983 -103.07 47.41 -49.21
N LEU A 984 -102.33 48.17 -48.40
CA LEU A 984 -102.58 49.57 -48.09
C LEU A 984 -102.36 50.45 -49.35
N VAL A 985 -101.30 50.20 -50.12
CA VAL A 985 -101.09 50.83 -51.44
C VAL A 985 -102.21 50.48 -52.42
N GLY A 986 -102.64 49.20 -52.47
CA GLY A 986 -103.76 48.77 -53.32
C GLY A 986 -105.10 49.42 -52.95
N ILE A 987 -105.41 49.52 -51.66
CA ILE A 987 -106.60 50.20 -51.13
C ILE A 987 -106.56 51.70 -51.45
N LEU A 988 -105.39 52.34 -51.39
CA LEU A 988 -105.24 53.77 -51.67
C LEU A 988 -105.55 54.10 -53.13
N ILE A 989 -105.12 53.23 -54.07
CA ILE A 989 -105.48 53.30 -55.49
C ILE A 989 -106.99 53.05 -55.69
N PHE A 990 -107.58 52.07 -54.99
CA PHE A 990 -109.01 51.75 -55.06
C PHE A 990 -109.90 52.87 -54.52
N LEU A 991 -109.52 53.51 -53.40
CA LEU A 991 -110.23 54.67 -52.84
C LEU A 991 -110.21 55.87 -53.77
N LEU A 992 -109.09 56.12 -54.46
CA LEU A 992 -108.96 57.22 -55.42
C LEU A 992 -109.90 56.99 -56.63
N LEU A 993 -109.99 55.75 -57.11
CA LEU A 993 -111.01 55.29 -58.07
C LEU A 993 -112.44 55.48 -57.54
N ALA A 994 -112.72 55.09 -56.30
CA ALA A 994 -114.05 55.18 -55.69
C ALA A 994 -114.51 56.62 -55.44
N VAL A 995 -113.60 57.56 -55.13
CA VAL A 995 -113.92 58.98 -54.96
C VAL A 995 -114.23 59.65 -56.31
N LEU A 996 -113.51 59.30 -57.38
CA LEU A 996 -113.85 59.67 -58.76
C LEU A 996 -115.28 59.21 -59.12
N LEU A 997 -115.64 57.98 -58.75
CA LEU A 997 -116.98 57.41 -58.96
C LEU A 997 -118.07 58.04 -58.07
N TRP A 998 -117.82 58.27 -56.77
CA TRP A 998 -118.84 58.79 -55.85
C TRP A 998 -119.17 60.27 -56.10
N LYS A 999 -118.28 61.06 -56.70
CA LYS A 999 -118.64 62.42 -57.17
C LYS A 999 -119.72 62.40 -58.28
N MET A 1000 -120.06 61.23 -58.83
CA MET A 1000 -121.22 60.99 -59.70
C MET A 1000 -122.52 60.63 -58.95
N GLY A 1001 -122.52 60.52 -57.61
CA GLY A 1001 -123.73 60.53 -56.78
C GLY A 1001 -123.95 59.37 -55.78
N PHE A 1002 -123.21 58.26 -55.90
CA PHE A 1002 -123.35 56.98 -55.15
C PHE A 1002 -124.22 56.99 -53.86
N PHE A 1003 -123.71 56.99 -52.61
CA PHE A 1003 -124.58 56.65 -51.44
C PHE A 1003 -124.60 57.57 -50.20
N ARG A 1004 -125.84 57.74 -49.70
CA ARG A 1004 -126.26 58.39 -48.46
C ARG A 1004 -127.55 57.70 -47.96
N ARG A 1005 -127.57 57.11 -46.75
CA ARG A 1005 -128.51 57.47 -45.66
C ARG A 1005 -128.49 56.51 -44.45
N ARG A 1006 -128.87 57.13 -43.33
CA ARG A 1006 -129.31 56.62 -42.01
C ARG A 1006 -129.91 55.19 -42.03
N TYR A 1007 -129.34 54.27 -41.25
CA TYR A 1007 -130.12 53.26 -40.51
C TYR A 1007 -129.52 53.10 -39.11
N LYS A 1008 -130.16 53.77 -38.15
CA LYS A 1008 -129.42 54.60 -37.20
C LYS A 1008 -129.60 54.23 -35.73
N GLU A 1009 -130.41 53.21 -35.44
CA GLU A 1009 -130.85 52.88 -34.08
C GLU A 1009 -129.82 52.02 -33.31
N ILE A 1010 -128.68 51.65 -33.94
CA ILE A 1010 -127.67 50.74 -33.36
C ILE A 1010 -126.43 51.47 -32.77
N ILE A 1011 -125.65 52.23 -33.57
CA ILE A 1011 -124.24 52.58 -33.24
C ILE A 1011 -124.04 53.09 -31.81
N GLU A 1012 -124.93 53.95 -31.33
CA GLU A 1012 -124.74 54.73 -30.11
C GLU A 1012 -124.48 53.87 -28.86
N ALA A 1013 -124.86 52.59 -28.90
CA ALA A 1013 -124.83 51.63 -27.79
C ALA A 1013 -123.55 50.75 -27.71
N GLU A 1014 -123.10 50.12 -28.79
CA GLU A 1014 -121.95 49.17 -28.75
C GLU A 1014 -120.57 49.87 -28.63
N LYS A 1015 -120.65 51.18 -28.38
CA LYS A 1015 -119.78 52.10 -27.59
C LYS A 1015 -119.38 51.58 -26.19
N SER A 1016 -119.10 50.29 -26.00
CA SER A 1016 -118.58 49.73 -24.75
C SER A 1016 -118.10 48.28 -24.98
N ARG A 1017 -117.03 47.79 -24.36
CA ARG A 1017 -116.10 48.38 -23.36
C ARG A 1017 -114.89 47.44 -23.22
N LYS A 1018 -113.73 47.99 -22.80
CA LYS A 1018 -112.70 47.38 -21.93
C LYS A 1018 -111.98 46.12 -22.44
N GLU A 1019 -110.68 46.13 -22.78
CA GLU A 1019 -109.46 46.60 -22.04
C GLU A 1019 -109.05 45.62 -20.91
N ASN A 1020 -108.31 44.56 -21.30
CA ASN A 1020 -107.80 43.35 -20.59
C ASN A 1020 -106.76 42.63 -21.52
N GLU A 1021 -105.95 41.59 -21.21
CA GLU A 1021 -105.03 41.24 -20.07
C GLU A 1021 -104.16 39.98 -20.45
N ASP A 1022 -103.24 39.49 -19.57
CA ASP A 1022 -102.64 38.12 -19.44
C ASP A 1022 -101.63 37.45 -20.47
N SER A 1023 -100.51 36.84 -19.99
CA SER A 1023 -99.39 36.12 -20.75
C SER A 1023 -98.46 35.23 -19.84
N TRP A 1024 -97.31 34.59 -20.26
CA TRP A 1024 -96.07 34.18 -19.46
C TRP A 1024 -95.12 33.00 -19.96
N ASN A 1025 -93.80 33.03 -19.59
CA ASN A 1025 -92.82 31.99 -19.03
C ASN A 1025 -91.95 30.84 -19.70
N TRP A 1026 -90.78 30.58 -19.02
CA TRP A 1026 -89.97 29.33 -18.67
C TRP A 1026 -89.49 28.29 -19.76
N VAL A 1027 -88.29 27.62 -19.76
CA VAL A 1027 -87.48 26.70 -18.87
C VAL A 1027 -87.75 25.17 -19.03
N GLN A 1028 -86.70 24.32 -18.87
CA GLN A 1028 -86.66 22.83 -18.77
C GLN A 1028 -86.91 22.02 -20.08
N LYS A 1029 -86.48 20.74 -20.28
CA LYS A 1029 -85.93 19.68 -19.40
C LYS A 1029 -85.16 18.57 -20.18
N ASN A 1030 -84.50 17.67 -19.44
CA ASN A 1030 -84.15 16.25 -19.71
C ASN A 1030 -85.01 15.56 -20.80
N GLN A 1031 -84.49 14.60 -21.58
CA GLN A 1031 -84.02 13.29 -21.05
C GLN A 1031 -83.04 12.52 -21.94
#